data_AF-A0A5P1A1P3-F1
#
_entry.id   AF-A0A5P1A1P3-F1
#
_cell.length_a   1.000
_cell.length_b   1.000
_cell.length_c   1.000
_cell.angle_alpha   90.00
_cell.angle_beta   90.00
_cell.angle_gamma   90.00
#
_symmetry.space_group_name_H-M   'P 1'
#
loop_
_entity.id
_entity.type
_entity.pdbx_description
1 polymer ?
#
loop_
_entity_poly.entity_id
_entity_poly.type
_entity_poly.pdbx_seq_one_letter_code
_entity_poly.pdbx_strand_id
1 'polypeptide(L)'
;HNVMVELTKMAPPGGSGGAARGRGGGAARGRGAGRGGGRGRGGRQWRQGVVFVRRGVKIVRGRRGGRGRGGSSGEDGIDDKDAKNMFDRIGKKVHEEVKKVAANYSSQLKGTLSNAKFEKKPPGQKQTPEDPCGLDYECHTNATNGNSHPCGNGTKERFSDTLGGQCTNSKMRSGGEGACAPYRRLHLCHHNLESINTDKIDSGNAKHDLLAEVCLAAKHEGESLVEKYKKYKNTNKNYNTNICTILARSFADIGDIIRGKDLYLVDQETKQHLENRLETMFQNIQDNNTELKNIPLPKVREYWWALNRDQVWKAITCGATMNDISFKNIGNGNTILWNEKCGHGDYNLLTNLDYVPQYLRWFDEWAEDFCTKRKHKLENAKEQCRGKDKDGKKLYCSQNGFDCTRLIPNKDYCSRDSKCTACLNKCIPYDLWLRNRRDEFEKQTKKYDKEIKTYISNNGISDSNINNEYHKTFYQKFGKNNHKTANYFLQLLNNGRYCKEGVEEKDAIDFTKSGDEKGTFYRSDYCQVCPNCVVDCDNEKCEVKKDNYVKCIKQQTYIPPRDMTPTPIKVLFSGDHQKDITEKLSSFCKNPESENNRDYQTWQCYYKSSDYNNCEMKGSLYKVEGDPNIIVSHECFHLWVKSLLIDTIKWETKLKNCINNTNVTNCYNKCNKNCECFENWVEQKKKEWENVNDVYEDQKQSLGIYYENLDNLFDSNFFQVMKALEGDEKRKWYQFRDDLEKKFESSEKNTGAADSQDAIEFLLDHLNDNATTCKDNNSLEAVGNCPKTKINPCIKGTRKRTRKRTRGASNNLVSVKRHSRTDATAR
;
A
#
# COMPACT_ATOMS: atom_id res chain seq x y z
N HIS A 1 -2.92 40.49 6.18
CA HIS A 1 -3.66 40.60 7.45
C HIS A 1 -3.14 39.49 8.38
N ASN A 2 -2.49 39.89 9.47
CA ASN A 2 -1.85 38.99 10.45
C ASN A 2 -2.87 38.15 11.20
N VAL A 3 -2.63 36.83 11.33
CA VAL A 3 -3.29 35.98 12.33
C VAL A 3 -2.21 35.20 13.08
N MET A 4 -1.97 35.61 14.32
CA MET A 4 -1.21 34.87 15.32
C MET A 4 -1.94 33.59 15.72
N VAL A 5 -1.21 32.47 15.81
CA VAL A 5 -1.69 31.21 16.39
C VAL A 5 -1.10 31.08 17.79
N GLU A 6 -1.94 31.25 18.82
CA GLU A 6 -1.60 30.97 20.22
C GLU A 6 -1.76 29.47 20.52
N LEU A 7 -0.67 28.83 20.95
CA LEU A 7 -0.64 27.46 21.45
C LEU A 7 -0.83 27.44 22.96
N THR A 8 -2.02 27.08 23.45
CA THR A 8 -2.23 26.79 24.88
C THR A 8 -2.02 25.30 25.18
N LYS A 9 -1.01 25.02 26.00
CA LYS A 9 -0.74 23.70 26.62
C LYS A 9 -1.73 23.45 27.76
N MET A 10 -2.39 22.28 27.77
CA MET A 10 -3.07 21.75 28.96
C MET A 10 -2.23 20.66 29.62
N ALA A 11 -1.83 20.90 30.87
CA ALA A 11 -1.30 19.92 31.81
C ALA A 11 -2.41 19.48 32.79
N PRO A 12 -2.35 18.28 33.39
CA PRO A 12 -3.44 17.73 34.21
C PRO A 12 -3.30 18.13 35.68
N PRO A 13 -4.39 18.28 36.45
CA PRO A 13 -4.30 18.35 37.90
C PRO A 13 -4.47 16.95 38.51
N GLY A 14 -3.48 16.58 39.32
CA GLY A 14 -3.67 15.63 40.41
C GLY A 14 -4.37 16.31 41.59
N GLY A 15 -5.03 15.53 42.44
CA GLY A 15 -5.70 16.02 43.64
C GLY A 15 -6.39 14.92 44.43
N SER A 16 -5.62 14.29 45.31
CA SER A 16 -6.02 13.43 46.42
C SER A 16 -6.70 14.20 47.56
N GLY A 17 -7.53 13.52 48.36
CA GLY A 17 -7.78 13.87 49.76
C GLY A 17 -9.25 14.11 50.11
N GLY A 18 -9.84 13.20 50.88
CA GLY A 18 -11.25 13.26 51.28
C GLY A 18 -11.51 14.01 52.59
N ALA A 19 -12.80 14.12 52.95
CA ALA A 19 -13.31 14.12 54.32
C ALA A 19 -14.85 14.09 54.36
N ALA A 20 -15.37 13.10 55.08
CA ALA A 20 -16.38 13.18 56.14
C ALA A 20 -17.83 13.70 55.89
N ARG A 21 -18.74 12.78 56.25
CA ARG A 21 -19.96 12.91 57.11
C ARG A 21 -21.25 13.48 56.53
N GLY A 22 -22.33 12.69 56.68
CA GLY A 22 -23.68 13.23 56.81
C GLY A 22 -24.84 12.26 56.63
N ARG A 23 -25.04 11.38 57.61
CA ARG A 23 -26.30 10.77 58.12
C ARG A 23 -27.56 10.74 57.21
N GLY A 24 -28.18 9.56 57.20
CA GLY A 24 -29.51 9.45 57.79
C GLY A 24 -30.58 8.71 56.97
N GLY A 25 -30.95 7.52 57.45
CA GLY A 25 -32.38 7.24 57.72
C GLY A 25 -33.13 6.30 56.78
N GLY A 26 -33.49 5.13 57.32
CA GLY A 26 -34.83 4.51 57.25
C GLY A 26 -35.30 3.94 55.91
N ALA A 27 -35.38 2.63 55.69
CA ALA A 27 -36.27 1.61 56.28
C ALA A 27 -37.59 1.35 55.49
N ALA A 28 -37.95 0.06 55.50
CA ALA A 28 -39.22 -0.60 55.10
C ALA A 28 -39.47 -0.82 53.59
N ARG A 29 -39.47 -2.06 53.06
CA ARG A 29 -40.30 -3.29 53.27
C ARG A 29 -41.68 -3.25 52.60
N GLY A 30 -41.98 -4.33 51.87
CA GLY A 30 -43.33 -4.81 51.51
C GLY A 30 -43.58 -4.84 50.00
N ARG A 31 -43.35 -5.93 49.27
CA ARG A 31 -44.18 -7.14 49.07
C ARG A 31 -45.67 -6.85 48.79
N GLY A 32 -46.16 -7.31 47.64
CA GLY A 32 -47.60 -7.52 47.40
C GLY A 32 -47.93 -7.77 45.93
N ALA A 33 -48.17 -9.03 45.57
CA ALA A 33 -48.64 -9.47 44.26
C ALA A 33 -50.17 -9.37 44.15
N GLY A 34 -50.69 -9.25 42.93
CA GLY A 34 -52.12 -9.40 42.64
C GLY A 34 -52.40 -9.61 41.15
N ARG A 35 -53.00 -10.76 40.81
CA ARG A 35 -53.44 -11.20 39.47
C ARG A 35 -54.91 -10.86 39.23
N GLY A 36 -55.29 -10.83 37.94
CA GLY A 36 -56.66 -10.98 37.41
C GLY A 36 -57.06 -9.79 36.52
N GLY A 37 -57.60 -9.89 35.30
CA GLY A 37 -58.15 -11.00 34.52
C GLY A 37 -59.44 -10.52 33.84
N GLY A 38 -59.50 -10.50 32.49
CA GLY A 38 -60.76 -10.67 31.74
C GLY A 38 -61.19 -9.59 30.72
N ARG A 39 -61.32 -10.04 29.45
CA ARG A 39 -62.33 -9.74 28.38
C ARG A 39 -62.46 -8.27 27.89
N GLY A 40 -62.60 -7.91 26.61
CA GLY A 40 -62.81 -8.59 25.33
C GLY A 40 -63.56 -7.63 24.36
N ARG A 41 -63.36 -7.80 23.04
CA ARG A 41 -63.97 -7.10 21.85
C ARG A 41 -63.39 -5.71 21.51
N GLY A 42 -63.07 -5.34 20.27
CA GLY A 42 -63.13 -5.96 18.94
C GLY A 42 -63.00 -4.87 17.86
N GLY A 43 -62.26 -5.12 16.77
CA GLY A 43 -62.19 -4.20 15.62
C GLY A 43 -61.08 -4.54 14.61
N ARG A 44 -61.44 -5.19 13.50
CA ARG A 44 -60.67 -5.43 12.25
C ARG A 44 -60.44 -4.07 11.53
N GLN A 45 -59.57 -3.80 10.55
CA GLN A 45 -58.71 -4.49 9.57
C GLN A 45 -57.77 -3.35 9.03
N TRP A 46 -56.53 -3.56 8.58
CA TRP A 46 -56.19 -3.79 7.18
C TRP A 46 -54.72 -4.24 7.07
N ARG A 47 -54.48 -5.22 6.21
CA ARG A 47 -53.18 -5.80 5.87
C ARG A 47 -52.49 -4.97 4.79
N GLN A 48 -51.16 -4.82 4.87
CA GLN A 48 -50.30 -4.89 3.70
C GLN A 48 -49.34 -6.07 3.90
N GLY A 49 -49.41 -7.03 2.98
CA GLY A 49 -48.57 -8.22 2.97
C GLY A 49 -47.28 -7.98 2.19
N VAL A 50 -46.16 -8.40 2.76
CA VAL A 50 -44.91 -8.63 2.01
C VAL A 50 -44.86 -10.11 1.64
N VAL A 51 -44.88 -10.38 0.34
CA VAL A 51 -44.73 -11.71 -0.24
C VAL A 51 -43.26 -12.14 -0.13
N PHE A 52 -42.97 -13.14 0.70
CA PHE A 52 -41.71 -13.86 0.65
C PHE A 52 -41.82 -15.00 -0.38
N VAL A 53 -41.19 -14.82 -1.53
CA VAL A 53 -40.96 -15.91 -2.50
C VAL A 53 -39.89 -16.84 -1.90
N ARG A 54 -40.31 -18.00 -1.40
CA ARG A 54 -39.42 -19.10 -1.00
C ARG A 54 -38.78 -19.73 -2.25
N ARG A 55 -37.51 -19.42 -2.52
CA ARG A 55 -36.62 -20.38 -3.20
C ARG A 55 -35.96 -21.24 -2.12
N GLY A 56 -36.23 -22.53 -2.13
CA GLY A 56 -35.70 -23.48 -1.15
C GLY A 56 -34.19 -23.65 -1.29
N VAL A 57 -33.43 -23.15 -0.32
CA VAL A 57 -32.02 -23.49 -0.11
C VAL A 57 -31.94 -24.35 1.14
N LYS A 58 -31.34 -25.54 1.03
CA LYS A 58 -31.21 -26.49 2.15
C LYS A 58 -30.02 -26.06 3.02
N ILE A 59 -30.31 -25.52 4.21
CA ILE A 59 -29.30 -25.06 5.18
C ILE A 59 -28.94 -26.24 6.09
N VAL A 60 -27.65 -26.61 6.17
CA VAL A 60 -27.17 -27.71 7.02
C VAL A 60 -26.23 -27.16 8.08
N ARG A 61 -26.60 -27.32 9.35
CA ARG A 61 -25.75 -27.05 10.52
C ARG A 61 -24.95 -28.31 10.83
N GLY A 62 -23.62 -28.20 10.96
CA GLY A 62 -22.74 -29.37 11.17
C GLY A 62 -23.08 -30.12 12.47
N ARG A 63 -23.43 -31.42 12.36
CA ARG A 63 -23.59 -32.34 13.51
C ARG A 63 -22.66 -33.54 13.29
N ARG A 64 -21.85 -33.88 14.30
CA ARG A 64 -20.92 -35.04 14.30
C ARG A 64 -21.71 -36.36 14.29
N GLY A 65 -21.33 -37.30 13.42
CA GLY A 65 -21.67 -38.73 13.56
C GLY A 65 -21.55 -39.56 12.27
N GLY A 66 -20.79 -40.67 12.35
CA GLY A 66 -21.05 -41.89 11.57
C GLY A 66 -20.19 -42.15 10.32
N ARG A 67 -19.40 -43.24 10.36
CA ARG A 67 -18.65 -43.84 9.24
C ARG A 67 -19.60 -44.22 8.09
N GLY A 68 -19.22 -43.87 6.85
CA GLY A 68 -19.82 -44.40 5.62
C GLY A 68 -18.81 -44.37 4.47
N ARG A 69 -18.45 -45.55 3.96
CA ARG A 69 -17.69 -45.75 2.70
C ARG A 69 -18.59 -45.39 1.52
N GLY A 70 -18.07 -44.66 0.53
CA GLY A 70 -18.78 -44.49 -0.75
C GLY A 70 -18.08 -43.58 -1.76
N GLY A 71 -17.62 -44.21 -2.86
CA GLY A 71 -17.76 -43.71 -4.24
C GLY A 71 -16.98 -42.47 -4.67
N SER A 72 -15.91 -42.69 -5.43
CA SER A 72 -15.29 -41.69 -6.31
C SER A 72 -16.25 -41.34 -7.46
N SER A 73 -16.83 -40.15 -7.46
CA SER A 73 -17.48 -39.54 -8.64
C SER A 73 -16.86 -38.16 -8.87
N GLY A 74 -16.30 -37.97 -10.06
CA GLY A 74 -15.47 -36.82 -10.44
C GLY A 74 -16.10 -35.45 -10.23
N GLU A 75 -15.33 -34.57 -9.62
CA GLU A 75 -15.60 -33.14 -9.36
C GLU A 75 -15.18 -32.25 -10.56
N ASP A 76 -15.24 -32.76 -11.79
CA ASP A 76 -14.57 -32.11 -12.95
C ASP A 76 -15.43 -31.08 -13.71
N GLY A 77 -16.62 -30.73 -13.21
CA GLY A 77 -17.57 -29.80 -13.84
C GLY A 77 -18.00 -28.61 -12.98
N ILE A 78 -17.08 -27.96 -12.26
CA ILE A 78 -17.40 -26.86 -11.33
C ILE A 78 -16.97 -25.51 -11.94
N ASP A 79 -17.95 -24.65 -12.26
CA ASP A 79 -17.75 -23.21 -12.48
C ASP A 79 -17.50 -22.51 -11.13
N ASP A 80 -16.30 -21.97 -10.95
CA ASP A 80 -15.96 -21.22 -9.75
C ASP A 80 -16.58 -19.83 -9.79
N LYS A 81 -17.32 -19.47 -8.72
CA LYS A 81 -18.04 -18.19 -8.67
C LYS A 81 -17.13 -16.97 -8.53
N ASP A 82 -15.94 -17.13 -7.96
CA ASP A 82 -14.94 -16.09 -7.70
C ASP A 82 -13.56 -16.75 -7.45
N ALA A 83 -12.51 -15.94 -7.42
CA ALA A 83 -11.13 -16.42 -7.25
C ALA A 83 -10.92 -17.16 -5.92
N LYS A 84 -11.50 -16.65 -4.83
CA LYS A 84 -11.39 -17.26 -3.50
C LYS A 84 -11.98 -18.68 -3.45
N ASN A 85 -13.15 -18.91 -4.05
CA ASN A 85 -13.79 -20.23 -4.10
C ASN A 85 -12.95 -21.23 -4.92
N MET A 86 -12.43 -20.79 -6.07
CA MET A 86 -11.50 -21.58 -6.88
C MET A 86 -10.26 -21.96 -6.07
N PHE A 87 -9.64 -20.98 -5.41
CA PHE A 87 -8.46 -21.17 -4.58
C PHE A 87 -8.72 -22.16 -3.44
N ASP A 88 -9.83 -22.02 -2.71
CA ASP A 88 -10.21 -22.95 -1.65
C ASP A 88 -10.47 -24.38 -2.17
N ARG A 89 -11.00 -24.54 -3.39
CA ARG A 89 -11.25 -25.84 -4.02
C ARG A 89 -9.95 -26.54 -4.42
N ILE A 90 -9.07 -25.84 -5.14
CA ILE A 90 -7.79 -26.40 -5.59
C ILE A 90 -6.87 -26.63 -4.38
N GLY A 91 -6.80 -25.66 -3.46
CA GLY A 91 -6.04 -25.75 -2.22
C GLY A 91 -6.45 -26.96 -1.38
N LYS A 92 -7.75 -27.28 -1.30
CA LYS A 92 -8.23 -28.51 -0.63
C LYS A 92 -7.64 -29.78 -1.26
N LYS A 93 -7.62 -29.88 -2.59
CA LYS A 93 -7.05 -31.06 -3.29
C LYS A 93 -5.56 -31.21 -2.99
N VAL A 94 -4.81 -30.11 -2.98
CA VAL A 94 -3.37 -30.10 -2.63
C VAL A 94 -3.17 -30.48 -1.16
N HIS A 95 -3.93 -29.89 -0.25
CA HIS A 95 -3.89 -30.21 1.18
C HIS A 95 -4.16 -31.69 1.45
N GLU A 96 -5.16 -32.29 0.80
CA GLU A 96 -5.49 -33.71 0.98
C GLU A 96 -4.35 -34.64 0.54
N GLU A 97 -3.61 -34.29 -0.52
CA GLU A 97 -2.42 -35.01 -0.96
C GLU A 97 -1.29 -34.91 0.09
N VAL A 98 -0.98 -33.69 0.55
CA VAL A 98 0.05 -33.44 1.57
C VAL A 98 -0.30 -34.15 2.88
N LYS A 99 -1.56 -34.03 3.33
CA LYS A 99 -2.04 -34.59 4.61
C LYS A 99 -1.95 -36.12 4.62
N LYS A 100 -2.22 -36.78 3.49
CA LYS A 100 -2.07 -38.25 3.37
C LYS A 100 -0.63 -38.68 3.59
N VAL A 101 0.34 -37.97 3.02
CA VAL A 101 1.77 -38.28 3.20
C VAL A 101 2.23 -37.92 4.61
N ALA A 102 1.83 -36.75 5.11
CA ALA A 102 2.18 -36.28 6.45
C ALA A 102 1.65 -37.20 7.56
N ALA A 103 0.53 -37.89 7.34
CA ALA A 103 -0.04 -38.83 8.31
C ALA A 103 0.93 -39.95 8.71
N ASN A 104 1.84 -40.36 7.81
CA ASN A 104 2.87 -41.36 8.10
C ASN A 104 3.89 -40.88 9.16
N TYR A 105 4.01 -39.56 9.36
CA TYR A 105 4.94 -38.93 10.29
C TYR A 105 4.23 -38.27 11.47
N SER A 106 2.97 -38.65 11.73
CA SER A 106 2.14 -37.97 12.72
C SER A 106 2.71 -38.10 14.14
N SER A 107 3.29 -39.23 14.53
CA SER A 107 3.89 -39.41 15.86
C SER A 107 5.09 -38.48 16.08
N GLN A 108 5.84 -38.21 15.02
CA GLN A 108 7.09 -37.47 15.07
C GLN A 108 6.86 -35.96 14.98
N LEU A 109 5.87 -35.50 14.21
CA LEU A 109 5.69 -34.08 13.88
C LEU A 109 4.47 -33.42 14.54
N LYS A 110 3.45 -34.18 14.93
CA LYS A 110 2.26 -33.60 15.56
C LYS A 110 2.61 -33.12 16.97
N GLY A 111 2.40 -31.84 17.22
CA GLY A 111 2.55 -31.21 18.53
C GLY A 111 1.31 -31.41 19.40
N THR A 112 1.55 -31.30 20.71
CA THR A 112 0.54 -31.35 21.77
C THR A 112 0.83 -30.19 22.71
N LEU A 113 -0.09 -29.21 22.80
CA LEU A 113 0.14 -27.96 23.54
C LEU A 113 0.45 -28.19 25.02
N SER A 114 -0.26 -29.10 25.68
CA SER A 114 -0.05 -29.41 27.11
C SER A 114 1.33 -29.98 27.45
N ASN A 115 2.08 -30.43 26.44
CA ASN A 115 3.41 -31.00 26.61
C ASN A 115 4.52 -29.97 26.36
N ALA A 116 4.18 -28.77 25.88
CA ALA A 116 5.15 -27.71 25.68
C ALA A 116 5.72 -27.26 27.04
N LYS A 117 7.01 -26.92 27.07
CA LYS A 117 7.72 -26.54 28.28
C LYS A 117 8.42 -25.20 28.09
N PHE A 118 8.18 -24.32 29.04
CA PHE A 118 8.76 -22.99 29.13
C PHE A 118 9.40 -22.75 30.49
N GLU A 119 10.39 -21.86 30.53
CA GLU A 119 11.15 -21.51 31.74
C GLU A 119 10.26 -20.94 32.86
N LYS A 120 9.25 -20.16 32.47
CA LYS A 120 8.27 -19.58 33.40
C LYS A 120 7.03 -20.47 33.49
N LYS A 121 6.48 -20.59 34.70
CA LYS A 121 5.23 -21.32 34.97
C LYS A 121 4.19 -20.37 35.55
N PRO A 122 2.94 -20.37 35.04
CA PRO A 122 1.87 -19.59 35.66
C PRO A 122 1.57 -20.09 37.09
N PRO A 123 1.37 -19.19 38.07
CA PRO A 123 1.10 -19.58 39.46
C PRO A 123 -0.15 -20.46 39.58
N GLY A 124 -0.03 -21.65 40.19
CA GLY A 124 -1.17 -22.54 40.48
C GLY A 124 -1.83 -23.23 39.28
N GLN A 125 -1.25 -23.19 38.08
CA GLN A 125 -1.83 -23.80 36.87
C GLN A 125 -0.90 -24.86 36.21
N LYS A 126 -1.43 -25.61 35.22
CA LYS A 126 -0.60 -26.46 34.32
C LYS A 126 0.43 -25.57 33.60
N GLN A 127 1.59 -26.14 33.24
CA GLN A 127 2.68 -25.37 32.60
C GLN A 127 2.29 -24.79 31.25
N THR A 128 1.50 -25.49 30.44
CA THR A 128 0.92 -24.96 29.20
C THR A 128 -0.51 -25.48 29.05
N PRO A 129 -1.49 -24.63 28.70
CA PRO A 129 -2.88 -25.04 28.53
C PRO A 129 -3.09 -25.90 27.28
N GLU A 130 -4.09 -26.76 27.33
CA GLU A 130 -4.54 -27.55 26.16
C GLU A 130 -5.25 -26.67 25.12
N ASP A 131 -5.91 -25.60 25.57
CA ASP A 131 -6.54 -24.64 24.69
C ASP A 131 -5.55 -23.53 24.31
N PRO A 132 -5.27 -23.31 23.00
CA PRO A 132 -4.37 -22.23 22.58
C PRO A 132 -4.84 -20.84 23.01
N CYS A 133 -6.14 -20.63 23.27
CA CYS A 133 -6.61 -19.33 23.77
C CYS A 133 -6.11 -19.00 25.18
N GLY A 134 -5.71 -20.02 25.96
CA GLY A 134 -5.11 -19.84 27.28
C GLY A 134 -3.62 -19.47 27.27
N LEU A 135 -2.97 -19.45 26.09
CA LEU A 135 -1.56 -19.10 25.98
C LEU A 135 -1.33 -17.64 26.39
N ASP A 136 -0.18 -17.37 26.99
CA ASP A 136 0.18 -16.10 27.62
C ASP A 136 1.63 -15.81 27.25
N TYR A 137 1.88 -14.66 26.62
CA TYR A 137 3.21 -14.29 26.15
C TYR A 137 4.20 -14.01 27.29
N GLU A 138 3.74 -13.81 28.53
CA GLU A 138 4.62 -13.59 29.68
C GLU A 138 5.21 -14.89 30.22
N CYS A 139 4.52 -16.01 29.99
CA CYS A 139 4.84 -17.33 30.56
C CYS A 139 5.15 -18.39 29.50
N HIS A 140 4.36 -18.45 28.42
CA HIS A 140 4.35 -19.53 27.44
C HIS A 140 5.19 -19.20 26.20
N THR A 141 6.43 -18.78 26.41
CA THR A 141 7.37 -18.48 25.32
C THR A 141 8.83 -18.67 25.72
N ASN A 142 9.64 -19.04 24.73
CA ASN A 142 11.10 -19.11 24.74
C ASN A 142 11.73 -17.84 24.13
N ALA A 143 10.94 -16.82 23.79
CA ALA A 143 11.43 -15.51 23.39
C ALA A 143 12.21 -14.84 24.53
N THR A 144 13.34 -14.21 24.21
CA THR A 144 14.22 -13.57 25.20
C THR A 144 14.18 -12.04 25.13
N ASN A 145 14.72 -11.38 26.17
CA ASN A 145 15.01 -9.93 26.20
C ASN A 145 13.80 -8.98 26.10
N GLY A 146 12.64 -9.33 26.69
CA GLY A 146 11.47 -8.45 26.74
C GLY A 146 10.71 -8.31 25.42
N ASN A 147 11.04 -9.12 24.41
CA ASN A 147 10.38 -9.16 23.09
C ASN A 147 9.43 -10.35 22.96
N SER A 148 8.80 -10.77 24.05
CA SER A 148 7.91 -11.93 24.06
C SER A 148 6.55 -11.67 23.42
N HIS A 149 6.09 -10.42 23.41
CA HIS A 149 4.79 -10.09 22.84
C HIS A 149 4.80 -10.24 21.30
N PRO A 150 3.96 -11.10 20.69
CA PRO A 150 4.05 -11.39 19.25
C PRO A 150 3.87 -10.18 18.32
N CYS A 151 3.17 -9.13 18.78
CA CYS A 151 2.98 -7.90 18.01
C CYS A 151 4.03 -6.81 18.30
N GLY A 152 4.99 -7.06 19.21
CA GLY A 152 6.00 -6.09 19.68
C GLY A 152 5.42 -4.99 20.57
N ASN A 153 6.21 -3.92 20.79
CA ASN A 153 5.95 -2.85 21.77
C ASN A 153 5.04 -1.71 21.28
N GLY A 154 4.20 -1.90 20.25
CA GLY A 154 3.45 -0.79 19.64
C GLY A 154 2.06 -1.14 19.10
N THR A 155 1.18 -0.15 19.09
CA THR A 155 -0.15 -0.19 18.47
C THR A 155 -0.05 -0.03 16.95
N LYS A 156 0.45 -1.04 16.25
CA LYS A 156 0.54 -1.00 14.77
C LYS A 156 -0.87 -0.87 14.16
N GLU A 157 -1.04 0.10 13.26
CA GLU A 157 -2.23 0.21 12.42
C GLU A 157 -2.32 -1.03 11.53
N ARG A 158 -3.48 -1.70 11.52
CA ARG A 158 -3.68 -2.98 10.81
C ARG A 158 -4.47 -2.84 9.51
N PHE A 159 -5.24 -1.75 9.41
CA PHE A 159 -6.10 -1.39 8.29
C PHE A 159 -5.89 0.09 8.05
N SER A 160 -5.69 0.48 6.79
CA SER A 160 -5.45 1.87 6.42
C SER A 160 -6.14 2.22 5.09
N ASP A 161 -6.75 3.40 5.06
CA ASP A 161 -7.37 3.99 3.86
C ASP A 161 -6.38 4.74 2.96
N THR A 162 -5.23 5.08 3.53
CA THR A 162 -4.19 5.91 2.91
C THR A 162 -2.94 5.10 2.60
N LEU A 163 -2.54 4.19 3.50
CA LEU A 163 -1.36 3.35 3.31
C LEU A 163 -1.69 2.09 2.48
N GLY A 164 -0.76 1.73 1.61
CA GLY A 164 -0.86 0.61 0.67
C GLY A 164 -0.02 -0.60 1.07
N GLY A 165 -0.07 -1.63 0.24
CA GLY A 165 0.86 -2.75 0.34
C GLY A 165 2.27 -2.36 -0.12
N GLN A 166 3.20 -3.31 -0.08
CA GLN A 166 4.56 -3.13 -0.56
C GLN A 166 4.78 -3.94 -1.84
N CYS A 167 5.16 -3.27 -2.93
CA CYS A 167 5.34 -3.87 -4.26
C CYS A 167 6.73 -3.60 -4.87
N THR A 168 7.71 -3.24 -4.04
CA THR A 168 9.11 -3.05 -4.46
C THR A 168 9.86 -4.37 -4.46
N ASN A 169 10.67 -4.61 -5.49
CA ASN A 169 11.46 -5.84 -5.61
C ASN A 169 12.45 -6.02 -4.46
N SER A 170 13.00 -4.92 -3.92
CA SER A 170 13.93 -4.95 -2.78
C SER A 170 13.29 -5.46 -1.48
N LYS A 171 11.96 -5.43 -1.39
CA LYS A 171 11.16 -5.96 -0.27
C LYS A 171 10.56 -7.34 -0.56
N MET A 172 10.97 -7.98 -1.67
CA MET A 172 10.52 -9.31 -2.07
C MET A 172 11.72 -10.28 -2.16
N ARG A 173 11.54 -11.51 -1.68
CA ARG A 173 12.54 -12.60 -1.82
C ARG A 173 12.70 -12.95 -3.30
N SER A 174 13.79 -13.63 -3.65
CA SER A 174 13.92 -14.30 -4.96
C SER A 174 12.67 -15.14 -5.25
N GLY A 175 12.07 -14.93 -6.44
CA GLY A 175 10.77 -15.49 -6.81
C GLY A 175 9.55 -14.67 -6.39
N GLY A 176 9.70 -13.60 -5.61
CA GLY A 176 8.65 -12.67 -5.21
C GLY A 176 8.55 -11.40 -6.08
N GLU A 177 9.50 -11.18 -7.00
CA GLU A 177 9.48 -10.05 -7.92
C GLU A 177 8.15 -9.98 -8.70
N GLY A 178 7.53 -8.80 -8.68
CA GLY A 178 6.20 -8.55 -9.25
C GLY A 178 5.01 -8.86 -8.33
N ALA A 179 5.23 -9.38 -7.11
CA ALA A 179 4.18 -9.53 -6.11
C ALA A 179 4.02 -8.25 -5.27
N CYS A 180 2.85 -8.11 -4.67
CA CYS A 180 2.52 -7.02 -3.76
C CYS A 180 2.13 -7.59 -2.39
N ALA A 181 2.95 -7.37 -1.36
CA ALA A 181 2.61 -7.77 0.00
C ALA A 181 1.52 -6.83 0.54
N PRO A 182 0.35 -7.35 0.95
CA PRO A 182 -0.76 -6.53 1.44
C PRO A 182 -0.40 -5.87 2.78
N TYR A 183 -0.98 -4.71 3.07
CA TYR A 183 -0.69 -3.92 4.28
C TYR A 183 -0.80 -4.75 5.58
N ARG A 184 -1.81 -5.62 5.65
CA ARG A 184 -1.99 -6.59 6.74
C ARG A 184 -0.74 -7.47 6.97
N ARG A 185 -0.16 -8.02 5.90
CA ARG A 185 1.04 -8.87 5.97
C ARG A 185 2.25 -8.10 6.49
N LEU A 186 2.40 -6.83 6.12
CA LEU A 186 3.54 -5.99 6.54
C LEU A 186 3.64 -5.86 8.07
N HIS A 187 2.51 -5.98 8.77
CA HIS A 187 2.42 -5.79 10.21
C HIS A 187 2.11 -7.07 11.00
N LEU A 188 2.15 -8.25 10.35
CA LEU A 188 1.85 -9.55 10.96
C LEU A 188 2.56 -9.76 12.31
N CYS A 189 1.85 -10.27 13.32
CA CYS A 189 2.41 -10.52 14.65
C CYS A 189 3.23 -11.81 14.68
N HIS A 190 4.56 -11.71 14.58
CA HIS A 190 5.49 -12.83 14.71
C HIS A 190 6.80 -12.48 15.43
N HIS A 191 6.82 -11.41 16.25
CA HIS A 191 8.02 -10.93 16.97
C HIS A 191 8.57 -11.96 17.95
N ASN A 192 7.68 -12.77 18.55
CA ASN A 192 8.10 -13.86 19.42
C ASN A 192 8.95 -14.88 18.64
N LEU A 193 8.56 -15.25 17.42
CA LEU A 193 9.29 -16.19 16.56
C LEU A 193 10.68 -15.66 16.17
N GLU A 194 10.82 -14.34 15.97
CA GLU A 194 12.10 -13.68 15.68
C GLU A 194 13.06 -13.71 16.88
N SER A 195 12.53 -13.89 18.09
CA SER A 195 13.25 -13.78 19.35
C SER A 195 13.41 -15.10 20.10
N ILE A 196 12.92 -16.23 19.54
CA ILE A 196 13.00 -17.58 20.14
C ILE A 196 14.45 -17.95 20.40
N ASN A 197 14.80 -18.25 21.64
CA ASN A 197 16.10 -18.84 21.94
C ASN A 197 16.09 -20.35 21.67
N THR A 198 16.61 -20.75 20.51
CA THR A 198 16.67 -22.15 20.07
C THR A 198 17.57 -23.02 20.94
N ASP A 199 18.55 -22.44 21.63
CA ASP A 199 19.48 -23.17 22.51
C ASP A 199 18.82 -23.61 23.81
N LYS A 200 17.72 -22.95 24.20
CA LYS A 200 16.93 -23.29 25.40
C LYS A 200 15.88 -24.37 25.16
N ILE A 201 15.69 -24.77 23.90
CA ILE A 201 14.62 -25.70 23.53
C ILE A 201 15.15 -27.12 23.65
N ASP A 202 14.53 -27.87 24.55
CA ASP A 202 14.79 -29.30 24.66
C ASP A 202 14.39 -29.98 23.36
N SER A 203 15.38 -30.57 22.73
CA SER A 203 15.31 -31.44 21.56
C SER A 203 14.15 -32.45 21.62
N GLY A 204 13.87 -33.05 22.79
CA GLY A 204 12.74 -33.98 22.97
C GLY A 204 11.35 -33.32 22.97
N ASN A 205 11.27 -32.01 23.24
CA ASN A 205 10.03 -31.22 23.31
C ASN A 205 9.86 -30.22 22.16
N ALA A 206 10.84 -30.09 21.26
CA ALA A 206 10.89 -29.06 20.22
C ALA A 206 9.61 -28.95 19.35
N LYS A 207 8.95 -30.07 19.01
CA LYS A 207 7.69 -30.05 18.22
C LYS A 207 6.51 -29.46 19.00
N HIS A 208 6.50 -29.65 20.32
CA HIS A 208 5.47 -29.14 21.22
C HIS A 208 5.68 -27.64 21.46
N ASP A 209 6.92 -27.25 21.74
CA ASP A 209 7.30 -25.85 21.97
C ASP A 209 7.08 -25.00 20.72
N LEU A 210 7.46 -25.53 19.53
CA LEU A 210 7.19 -24.87 18.26
C LEU A 210 5.68 -24.66 18.05
N LEU A 211 4.85 -25.66 18.35
CA LEU A 211 3.40 -25.52 18.22
C LEU A 211 2.87 -24.39 19.13
N ALA A 212 3.32 -24.35 20.38
CA ALA A 212 2.89 -23.33 21.33
C ALA A 212 3.34 -21.92 20.90
N GLU A 213 4.57 -21.74 20.41
CA GLU A 213 5.06 -20.45 19.88
C GLU A 213 4.26 -19.97 18.65
N VAL A 214 3.94 -20.89 17.73
CA VAL A 214 3.15 -20.56 16.54
C VAL A 214 1.71 -20.24 16.92
N CYS A 215 1.10 -21.00 17.83
CA CYS A 215 -0.23 -20.72 18.36
C CYS A 215 -0.27 -19.38 19.12
N LEU A 216 0.78 -19.03 19.86
CA LEU A 216 0.88 -17.74 20.54
C LEU A 216 0.89 -16.58 19.52
N ALA A 217 1.71 -16.68 18.47
CA ALA A 217 1.74 -15.71 17.38
C ALA A 217 0.37 -15.56 16.69
N ALA A 218 -0.24 -16.70 16.36
CA ALA A 218 -1.55 -16.76 15.72
C ALA A 218 -2.66 -16.16 16.61
N LYS A 219 -2.68 -16.47 17.90
CA LYS A 219 -3.64 -15.90 18.86
C LYS A 219 -3.60 -14.37 18.85
N HIS A 220 -2.41 -13.80 19.07
CA HIS A 220 -2.25 -12.35 19.16
C HIS A 220 -2.49 -11.65 17.81
N GLU A 221 -2.10 -12.27 16.68
CA GLU A 221 -2.47 -11.80 15.35
C GLU A 221 -3.99 -11.73 15.19
N GLY A 222 -4.70 -12.79 15.55
CA GLY A 222 -6.15 -12.89 15.44
C GLY A 222 -6.90 -11.89 16.31
N GLU A 223 -6.52 -11.79 17.58
CA GLU A 223 -7.09 -10.83 18.53
C GLU A 223 -6.89 -9.39 18.05
N SER A 224 -5.67 -9.05 17.62
CA SER A 224 -5.33 -7.73 17.09
C SER A 224 -6.18 -7.39 15.87
N LEU A 225 -6.32 -8.32 14.91
CA LEU A 225 -7.12 -8.12 13.72
C LEU A 225 -8.60 -7.90 14.05
N VAL A 226 -9.19 -8.72 14.93
CA VAL A 226 -10.60 -8.59 15.30
C VAL A 226 -10.86 -7.25 16.00
N GLU A 227 -10.01 -6.86 16.94
CA GLU A 227 -10.15 -5.59 17.65
C GLU A 227 -10.03 -4.39 16.70
N LYS A 228 -8.99 -4.38 15.87
CA LYS A 228 -8.71 -3.28 14.93
C LYS A 228 -9.75 -3.22 13.80
N TYR A 229 -10.25 -4.37 13.36
CA TYR A 229 -11.34 -4.46 12.39
C TYR A 229 -12.61 -3.80 12.91
N LYS A 230 -13.01 -4.09 14.16
CA LYS A 230 -14.18 -3.46 14.79
C LYS A 230 -14.04 -1.94 14.86
N LYS A 231 -12.86 -1.46 15.30
CA LYS A 231 -12.55 -0.02 15.35
C LYS A 231 -12.63 0.63 13.97
N TYR A 232 -12.00 0.02 12.98
CA TYR A 232 -11.96 0.52 11.61
C TYR A 232 -13.33 0.49 10.92
N LYS A 233 -14.15 -0.55 11.16
CA LYS A 233 -15.52 -0.63 10.63
C LYS A 233 -16.45 0.44 11.20
N ASN A 234 -16.24 0.86 12.46
CA ASN A 234 -17.02 1.93 13.06
C ASN A 234 -16.79 3.29 12.36
N THR A 235 -15.56 3.56 11.93
CA THR A 235 -15.21 4.77 11.19
C THR A 235 -15.48 4.64 9.69
N ASN A 236 -15.42 3.43 9.14
CA ASN A 236 -15.61 3.11 7.73
C ASN A 236 -16.79 2.16 7.54
N LYS A 237 -18.02 2.68 7.66
CA LYS A 237 -19.26 1.87 7.62
C LYS A 237 -19.45 1.06 6.33
N ASN A 238 -18.83 1.51 5.24
CA ASN A 238 -18.90 0.83 3.94
C ASN A 238 -17.86 -0.31 3.81
N TYR A 239 -16.93 -0.44 4.77
CA TYR A 239 -15.99 -1.55 4.83
C TYR A 239 -16.67 -2.83 5.33
N ASN A 240 -17.01 -3.70 4.38
CA ASN A 240 -17.82 -4.90 4.65
C ASN A 240 -17.07 -6.23 4.46
N THR A 241 -15.73 -6.19 4.36
CA THR A 241 -14.88 -7.39 4.32
C THR A 241 -15.18 -8.30 5.52
N ASN A 242 -15.40 -9.59 5.28
CA ASN A 242 -15.67 -10.55 6.35
C ASN A 242 -14.38 -10.81 7.14
N ILE A 243 -14.42 -10.63 8.46
CA ILE A 243 -13.28 -10.85 9.37
C ILE A 243 -12.69 -12.27 9.26
N CYS A 244 -13.52 -13.30 9.04
CA CYS A 244 -13.02 -14.66 8.86
C CYS A 244 -12.15 -14.81 7.60
N THR A 245 -12.38 -14.00 6.56
CA THR A 245 -11.52 -13.97 5.37
C THR A 245 -10.18 -13.30 5.67
N ILE A 246 -10.19 -12.23 6.47
CA ILE A 246 -8.96 -11.55 6.93
C ILE A 246 -8.12 -12.50 7.80
N LEU A 247 -8.76 -13.22 8.74
CA LEU A 247 -8.11 -14.25 9.55
C LEU A 247 -7.56 -15.40 8.69
N ALA A 248 -8.31 -15.86 7.68
CA ALA A 248 -7.84 -16.89 6.74
C ALA A 248 -6.59 -16.47 5.95
N ARG A 249 -6.48 -15.18 5.58
CA ARG A 249 -5.31 -14.63 4.91
C ARG A 249 -4.09 -14.58 5.84
N SER A 250 -4.25 -14.11 7.09
CA SER A 250 -3.15 -14.14 8.08
C SER A 250 -2.74 -15.56 8.45
N PHE A 251 -3.68 -16.50 8.59
CA PHE A 251 -3.39 -17.91 8.81
C PHE A 251 -2.53 -18.50 7.69
N ALA A 252 -2.86 -18.22 6.42
CA ALA A 252 -2.09 -18.70 5.28
C ALA A 252 -0.68 -18.09 5.23
N ASP A 253 -0.53 -16.80 5.57
CA ASP A 253 0.78 -16.14 5.64
C ASP A 253 1.64 -16.67 6.80
N ILE A 254 1.06 -16.92 7.97
CA ILE A 254 1.76 -17.62 9.07
C ILE A 254 2.23 -18.98 8.58
N GLY A 255 1.37 -19.75 7.90
CA GLY A 255 1.74 -21.03 7.30
C GLY A 255 2.93 -20.93 6.35
N ASP A 256 2.99 -19.90 5.51
CA ASP A 256 4.13 -19.67 4.61
C ASP A 256 5.41 -19.26 5.33
N ILE A 257 5.31 -18.50 6.43
CA ILE A 257 6.47 -18.22 7.29
C ILE A 257 6.99 -19.53 7.88
N ILE A 258 6.11 -20.34 8.47
CA ILE A 258 6.51 -21.61 9.10
C ILE A 258 7.06 -22.61 8.08
N ARG A 259 6.62 -22.56 6.82
CA ARG A 259 7.13 -23.42 5.74
C ARG A 259 8.33 -22.85 4.99
N GLY A 260 8.76 -21.62 5.28
CA GLY A 260 9.90 -20.98 4.61
C GLY A 260 9.59 -20.49 3.19
N LYS A 261 8.30 -20.31 2.89
CA LYS A 261 7.75 -19.93 1.58
C LYS A 261 7.39 -18.46 1.46
N ASP A 262 7.38 -17.74 2.59
CA ASP A 262 6.99 -16.35 2.61
C ASP A 262 7.92 -15.45 1.76
N LEU A 263 7.29 -14.68 0.87
CA LEU A 263 7.90 -13.85 -0.14
C LEU A 263 8.33 -12.48 0.40
N TYR A 264 7.79 -12.01 1.52
CA TYR A 264 8.06 -10.66 2.03
C TYR A 264 9.42 -10.57 2.73
N LEU A 265 10.11 -9.45 2.55
CA LEU A 265 11.36 -9.08 3.24
C LEU A 265 11.12 -7.81 4.05
N VAL A 266 11.02 -7.93 5.39
CA VAL A 266 10.95 -6.75 6.29
C VAL A 266 12.26 -5.95 6.16
N ASP A 267 13.38 -6.63 6.40
CA ASP A 267 14.76 -6.27 6.11
C ASP A 267 15.60 -7.57 6.04
N GLN A 268 16.80 -7.52 5.45
CA GLN A 268 17.61 -8.72 5.23
C GLN A 268 18.05 -9.38 6.55
N GLU A 269 18.33 -8.59 7.59
CA GLU A 269 18.88 -9.06 8.86
C GLU A 269 17.80 -9.75 9.69
N THR A 270 16.66 -9.09 9.93
CA THR A 270 15.52 -9.62 10.69
C THR A 270 14.96 -10.89 10.08
N LYS A 271 14.80 -10.94 8.74
CA LYS A 271 14.35 -12.17 8.08
C LYS A 271 15.36 -13.29 8.24
N GLN A 272 16.65 -13.01 8.05
CA GLN A 272 17.67 -14.04 8.18
C GLN A 272 17.69 -14.59 9.61
N HIS A 273 17.46 -13.75 10.62
CA HIS A 273 17.27 -14.20 12.00
C HIS A 273 16.04 -15.11 12.16
N LEU A 274 14.87 -14.70 11.66
CA LEU A 274 13.64 -15.51 11.76
C LEU A 274 13.78 -16.87 11.07
N GLU A 275 14.22 -16.87 9.81
CA GLU A 275 14.32 -18.09 9.02
C GLU A 275 15.40 -19.01 9.58
N ASN A 276 16.57 -18.50 9.98
CA ASN A 276 17.60 -19.32 10.62
C ASN A 276 17.08 -19.97 11.92
N ARG A 277 16.33 -19.24 12.75
CA ARG A 277 15.74 -19.80 13.98
C ARG A 277 14.73 -20.90 13.66
N LEU A 278 13.87 -20.69 12.67
CA LEU A 278 12.91 -21.71 12.24
C LEU A 278 13.64 -22.94 11.68
N GLU A 279 14.68 -22.75 10.85
CA GLU A 279 15.51 -23.85 10.35
C GLU A 279 16.15 -24.65 11.48
N THR A 280 16.78 -23.98 12.45
CA THR A 280 17.35 -24.62 13.65
C THR A 280 16.27 -25.38 14.45
N MET A 281 15.08 -24.79 14.62
CA MET A 281 13.96 -25.45 15.30
C MET A 281 13.55 -26.75 14.62
N PHE A 282 13.43 -26.73 13.29
CA PHE A 282 13.07 -27.92 12.54
C PHE A 282 14.21 -28.95 12.46
N GLN A 283 15.47 -28.50 12.44
CA GLN A 283 16.64 -29.39 12.57
C GLN A 283 16.63 -30.12 13.92
N ASN A 284 16.35 -29.40 15.02
CA ASN A 284 16.19 -30.03 16.34
C ASN A 284 15.07 -31.08 16.34
N ILE A 285 13.94 -30.82 15.69
CA ILE A 285 12.86 -31.83 15.57
C ILE A 285 13.32 -33.04 14.75
N GLN A 286 14.09 -32.81 13.69
CA GLN A 286 14.55 -33.83 12.77
C GLN A 286 15.66 -34.71 13.34
N ASP A 287 16.69 -34.13 13.96
CA ASP A 287 17.88 -34.84 14.41
C ASP A 287 17.59 -35.85 15.53
N ASN A 288 16.58 -35.55 16.35
CA ASN A 288 16.09 -36.44 17.39
C ASN A 288 15.16 -37.54 16.88
N ASN A 289 14.95 -37.64 15.57
CA ASN A 289 14.03 -38.60 14.99
C ASN A 289 14.64 -39.35 13.79
N THR A 290 14.95 -40.63 13.99
CA THR A 290 15.55 -41.49 12.96
C THR A 290 14.69 -41.61 11.71
N GLU A 291 13.36 -41.56 11.82
CA GLU A 291 12.44 -41.63 10.67
C GLU A 291 12.42 -40.33 9.84
N LEU A 292 12.82 -39.20 10.44
CA LEU A 292 12.87 -37.90 9.76
C LEU A 292 14.25 -37.59 9.16
N LYS A 293 15.33 -38.24 9.59
CA LYS A 293 16.71 -37.92 9.17
C LYS A 293 16.92 -37.89 7.66
N ASN A 294 16.22 -38.75 6.92
CA ASN A 294 16.35 -38.84 5.46
C ASN A 294 15.38 -37.94 4.69
N ILE A 295 14.55 -37.17 5.39
CA ILE A 295 13.54 -36.29 4.78
C ILE A 295 14.11 -34.88 4.64
N PRO A 296 14.09 -34.25 3.46
CA PRO A 296 14.55 -32.87 3.33
C PRO A 296 13.79 -31.91 4.26
N LEU A 297 14.51 -31.01 4.93
CA LEU A 297 13.94 -30.05 5.91
C LEU A 297 12.70 -29.30 5.39
N PRO A 298 12.65 -28.83 4.12
CA PRO A 298 11.43 -28.21 3.58
C PRO A 298 10.19 -29.12 3.59
N LYS A 299 10.34 -30.43 3.37
CA LYS A 299 9.22 -31.40 3.47
C LYS A 299 8.79 -31.61 4.92
N VAL A 300 9.74 -31.65 5.85
CA VAL A 300 9.46 -31.73 7.30
C VAL A 300 8.58 -30.55 7.74
N ARG A 301 8.92 -29.32 7.31
CA ARG A 301 8.14 -28.11 7.58
C ARG A 301 6.72 -28.19 7.01
N GLU A 302 6.57 -28.70 5.78
CA GLU A 302 5.26 -28.87 5.14
C GLU A 302 4.39 -29.89 5.89
N TYR A 303 4.94 -31.05 6.25
CA TYR A 303 4.23 -32.09 6.97
C TYR A 303 3.85 -31.63 8.38
N TRP A 304 4.74 -30.92 9.06
CA TRP A 304 4.44 -30.33 10.36
C TRP A 304 3.26 -29.36 10.27
N TRP A 305 3.25 -28.46 9.28
CA TRP A 305 2.11 -27.55 9.09
C TRP A 305 0.82 -28.33 8.84
N ALA A 306 0.83 -29.31 7.93
CA ALA A 306 -0.35 -30.13 7.62
C ALA A 306 -0.96 -30.83 8.84
N LEU A 307 -0.12 -31.26 9.79
CA LEU A 307 -0.55 -31.98 11.00
C LEU A 307 -1.02 -31.06 12.13
N ASN A 308 -0.56 -29.80 12.15
CA ASN A 308 -0.77 -28.87 13.27
C ASN A 308 -1.67 -27.67 12.92
N ARG A 309 -1.95 -27.42 11.64
CA ARG A 309 -2.73 -26.27 11.16
C ARG A 309 -4.09 -26.08 11.83
N ASP A 310 -4.75 -27.15 12.25
CA ASP A 310 -6.04 -27.09 12.95
C ASP A 310 -5.92 -26.41 14.32
N GLN A 311 -4.83 -26.66 15.06
CA GLN A 311 -4.54 -26.00 16.34
C GLN A 311 -4.21 -24.52 16.14
N VAL A 312 -3.44 -24.20 15.09
CA VAL A 312 -3.10 -22.82 14.73
C VAL A 312 -4.35 -22.04 14.31
N TRP A 313 -5.30 -22.67 13.61
CA TRP A 313 -6.60 -22.06 13.30
C TRP A 313 -7.43 -21.80 14.55
N LYS A 314 -7.45 -22.75 15.50
CA LYS A 314 -8.11 -22.55 16.79
C LYS A 314 -7.52 -21.33 17.52
N ALA A 315 -6.19 -21.17 17.47
CA ALA A 315 -5.50 -20.03 18.06
C ALA A 315 -5.87 -18.68 17.38
N ILE A 316 -5.77 -18.58 16.05
CA ILE A 316 -6.05 -17.31 15.34
C ILE A 316 -7.51 -16.86 15.45
N THR A 317 -8.41 -17.77 15.78
CA THR A 317 -9.85 -17.49 15.93
C THR A 317 -10.28 -17.22 17.38
N CYS A 318 -9.37 -17.19 18.35
CA CYS A 318 -9.70 -16.95 19.78
C CYS A 318 -10.48 -15.65 20.01
N GLY A 319 -10.14 -14.57 19.28
CA GLY A 319 -10.84 -13.28 19.37
C GLY A 319 -12.18 -13.21 18.63
N ALA A 320 -12.52 -14.20 17.80
CA ALA A 320 -13.74 -14.18 16.99
C ALA A 320 -15.01 -14.40 17.83
N THR A 321 -16.07 -13.69 17.47
CA THR A 321 -17.37 -13.69 18.16
C THR A 321 -18.41 -14.54 17.43
N MET A 322 -19.56 -14.81 18.08
CA MET A 322 -20.64 -15.61 17.48
C MET A 322 -21.18 -15.01 16.17
N ASN A 323 -21.11 -13.68 16.04
CA ASN A 323 -21.57 -12.96 14.85
C ASN A 323 -20.57 -13.01 13.69
N ASP A 324 -19.35 -13.48 13.93
CA ASP A 324 -18.32 -13.62 12.91
C ASP A 324 -18.51 -14.97 12.22
N ILE A 325 -19.39 -14.98 11.20
CA ILE A 325 -19.80 -16.19 10.50
C ILE A 325 -18.88 -16.43 9.29
N SER A 326 -18.23 -17.60 9.30
CA SER A 326 -17.57 -18.14 8.11
C SER A 326 -18.58 -18.95 7.30
N PHE A 327 -18.51 -18.88 5.98
CA PHE A 327 -19.35 -19.70 5.12
C PHE A 327 -18.59 -20.14 3.87
N LYS A 328 -18.99 -21.29 3.33
CA LYS A 328 -18.46 -21.89 2.12
C LYS A 328 -19.58 -22.54 1.33
N ASN A 329 -19.61 -22.28 0.02
CA ASN A 329 -20.51 -22.97 -0.88
C ASN A 329 -19.93 -24.36 -1.21
N ILE A 330 -20.76 -25.40 -1.09
CA ILE A 330 -20.45 -26.78 -1.48
C ILE A 330 -21.55 -27.31 -2.41
N GLY A 331 -21.19 -28.27 -3.27
CA GLY A 331 -22.13 -28.93 -4.19
C GLY A 331 -22.74 -27.98 -5.22
N ASN A 332 -21.92 -27.44 -6.13
CA ASN A 332 -22.34 -26.58 -7.25
C ASN A 332 -23.11 -25.31 -6.82
N GLY A 333 -22.82 -24.79 -5.62
CA GLY A 333 -23.43 -23.55 -5.12
C GLY A 333 -24.82 -23.71 -4.51
N ASN A 334 -25.32 -24.93 -4.35
CA ASN A 334 -26.67 -25.22 -3.82
C ASN A 334 -26.70 -25.44 -2.29
N THR A 335 -25.55 -25.68 -1.66
CA THR A 335 -25.46 -25.88 -0.20
C THR A 335 -24.44 -24.92 0.40
N ILE A 336 -24.82 -24.23 1.48
CA ILE A 336 -23.96 -23.31 2.22
C ILE A 336 -23.61 -23.97 3.55
N LEU A 337 -22.33 -24.29 3.73
CA LEU A 337 -21.80 -24.64 5.04
C LEU A 337 -21.42 -23.35 5.76
N TRP A 338 -21.81 -23.20 7.01
CA TRP A 338 -21.49 -22.03 7.82
C TRP A 338 -21.10 -22.43 9.23
N ASN A 339 -20.15 -21.71 9.80
CA ASN A 339 -19.72 -21.87 11.19
C ASN A 339 -19.61 -20.49 11.86
N GLU A 340 -20.13 -20.40 13.08
CA GLU A 340 -19.96 -19.25 13.99
C GLU A 340 -18.51 -19.15 14.47
N LYS A 341 -18.10 -17.97 14.98
CA LYS A 341 -16.73 -17.71 15.44
C LYS A 341 -15.66 -18.11 14.41
N CYS A 342 -15.93 -17.89 13.12
CA CYS A 342 -15.06 -18.31 12.03
C CYS A 342 -14.67 -19.80 12.04
N GLY A 343 -15.49 -20.68 12.65
CA GLY A 343 -15.16 -22.10 12.80
C GLY A 343 -14.19 -22.39 13.94
N HIS A 344 -14.19 -21.59 15.00
CA HIS A 344 -13.38 -21.82 16.21
C HIS A 344 -13.77 -23.11 16.94
N GLY A 345 -12.78 -23.93 17.32
CA GLY A 345 -12.98 -25.13 18.15
C GLY A 345 -13.19 -26.40 17.34
N ASP A 346 -14.24 -27.16 17.65
CA ASP A 346 -14.54 -28.49 17.06
C ASP A 346 -15.16 -28.45 15.66
N TYR A 347 -15.34 -27.25 15.09
CA TYR A 347 -15.83 -27.11 13.72
C TYR A 347 -14.74 -27.48 12.71
N ASN A 348 -15.14 -28.04 11.56
CA ASN A 348 -14.20 -28.30 10.48
C ASN A 348 -13.62 -26.98 9.95
N LEU A 349 -12.28 -26.92 9.83
CA LEU A 349 -11.57 -25.82 9.20
C LEU A 349 -12.03 -25.67 7.74
N LEU A 350 -12.67 -24.54 7.42
CA LEU A 350 -13.32 -24.32 6.12
C LEU A 350 -12.38 -23.74 5.04
N THR A 351 -11.28 -23.10 5.44
CA THR A 351 -10.31 -22.49 4.52
C THR A 351 -9.19 -23.45 4.15
N ASN A 352 -8.75 -23.38 2.89
CA ASN A 352 -7.54 -24.04 2.39
C ASN A 352 -6.63 -23.02 1.68
N LEU A 353 -6.76 -21.73 2.01
CA LEU A 353 -5.91 -20.67 1.47
C LEU A 353 -4.43 -20.91 1.77
N ASP A 354 -4.07 -21.57 2.87
CA ASP A 354 -2.70 -21.95 3.19
C ASP A 354 -2.07 -22.94 2.18
N TYR A 355 -2.84 -23.56 1.29
CA TYR A 355 -2.32 -24.39 0.19
C TYR A 355 -2.42 -23.73 -1.18
N VAL A 356 -2.69 -22.42 -1.21
CA VAL A 356 -2.72 -21.59 -2.42
C VAL A 356 -1.41 -20.80 -2.47
N PRO A 357 -0.70 -20.68 -3.61
CA PRO A 357 0.51 -19.87 -3.72
C PRO A 357 0.34 -18.44 -3.21
N GLN A 358 1.28 -17.96 -2.38
CA GLN A 358 1.15 -16.69 -1.66
C GLN A 358 0.83 -15.49 -2.56
N TYR A 359 1.52 -15.39 -3.69
CA TYR A 359 1.31 -14.32 -4.66
C TYR A 359 -0.16 -14.24 -5.14
N LEU A 360 -0.80 -15.38 -5.44
CA LEU A 360 -2.19 -15.41 -5.89
C LEU A 360 -3.16 -14.93 -4.80
N ARG A 361 -2.89 -15.29 -3.53
CA ARG A 361 -3.68 -14.82 -2.38
C ARG A 361 -3.54 -13.32 -2.17
N TRP A 362 -2.33 -12.80 -2.32
CA TRP A 362 -2.07 -11.37 -2.21
C TRP A 362 -2.70 -10.59 -3.37
N PHE A 363 -2.74 -11.15 -4.57
CA PHE A 363 -3.39 -10.50 -5.71
C PHE A 363 -4.93 -10.46 -5.54
N ASP A 364 -5.53 -11.52 -5.02
CA ASP A 364 -6.95 -11.54 -4.61
C ASP A 364 -7.24 -10.52 -3.49
N GLU A 365 -6.40 -10.46 -2.45
CA GLU A 365 -6.50 -9.46 -1.38
C GLU A 365 -6.35 -8.03 -1.90
N TRP A 366 -5.40 -7.81 -2.83
CA TRP A 366 -5.19 -6.53 -3.50
C TRP A 366 -6.41 -6.11 -4.31
N ALA A 367 -7.03 -7.02 -5.06
CA ALA A 367 -8.20 -6.74 -5.88
C ALA A 367 -9.41 -6.34 -5.01
N GLU A 368 -9.66 -7.08 -3.91
CA GLU A 368 -10.72 -6.72 -2.97
C GLU A 368 -10.47 -5.36 -2.28
N ASP A 369 -9.22 -5.08 -1.86
CA ASP A 369 -8.83 -3.80 -1.26
C ASP A 369 -9.00 -2.65 -2.26
N PHE A 370 -8.59 -2.85 -3.51
CA PHE A 370 -8.79 -1.90 -4.60
C PHE A 370 -10.27 -1.59 -4.81
N CYS A 371 -11.09 -2.62 -4.98
CA CYS A 371 -12.53 -2.45 -5.25
C CYS A 371 -13.23 -1.68 -4.12
N THR A 372 -12.93 -2.05 -2.86
CA THR A 372 -13.49 -1.39 -1.68
C THR A 372 -13.06 0.07 -1.57
N LYS A 373 -11.76 0.35 -1.71
CA LYS A 373 -11.23 1.72 -1.62
C LYS A 373 -11.67 2.58 -2.80
N ARG A 374 -11.76 2.02 -4.01
CA ARG A 374 -12.25 2.73 -5.20
C ARG A 374 -13.68 3.18 -4.99
N LYS A 375 -14.56 2.29 -4.53
CA LYS A 375 -15.96 2.62 -4.21
C LYS A 375 -16.05 3.80 -3.24
N HIS A 376 -15.35 3.74 -2.11
CA HIS A 376 -15.36 4.81 -1.11
C HIS A 376 -14.80 6.14 -1.67
N LYS A 377 -13.70 6.10 -2.44
CA LYS A 377 -13.14 7.32 -3.05
C LYS A 377 -14.08 7.91 -4.11
N LEU A 378 -14.80 7.08 -4.86
CA LEU A 378 -15.80 7.50 -5.84
C LEU A 378 -17.04 8.12 -5.19
N GLU A 379 -17.55 7.55 -4.10
CA GLU A 379 -18.66 8.11 -3.31
C GLU A 379 -18.29 9.50 -2.78
N ASN A 380 -17.09 9.63 -2.19
CA ASN A 380 -16.57 10.93 -1.74
C ASN A 380 -16.41 11.92 -2.90
N ALA A 381 -15.89 11.50 -4.06
CA ALA A 381 -15.79 12.36 -5.22
C ALA A 381 -17.17 12.79 -5.74
N LYS A 382 -18.16 11.87 -5.77
CA LYS A 382 -19.54 12.18 -6.16
C LYS A 382 -20.14 13.26 -5.26
N GLU A 383 -20.02 13.09 -3.94
CA GLU A 383 -20.54 14.05 -2.97
C GLU A 383 -19.90 15.43 -3.14
N GLN A 384 -18.57 15.51 -3.23
CA GLN A 384 -17.86 16.79 -3.27
C GLN A 384 -17.90 17.48 -4.65
N CYS A 385 -18.10 16.73 -5.74
CA CYS A 385 -18.09 17.27 -7.10
C CYS A 385 -19.48 17.39 -7.74
N ARG A 386 -20.46 16.59 -7.32
CA ARG A 386 -21.81 16.49 -7.89
C ARG A 386 -22.93 16.50 -6.84
N GLY A 387 -22.60 16.72 -5.57
CA GLY A 387 -23.55 16.79 -4.46
C GLY A 387 -24.27 18.14 -4.40
N LYS A 388 -24.53 18.62 -3.19
CA LYS A 388 -25.16 19.92 -2.94
C LYS A 388 -24.25 20.82 -2.12
N ASP A 389 -24.31 22.11 -2.36
CA ASP A 389 -23.62 23.10 -1.53
C ASP A 389 -24.37 23.38 -0.22
N LYS A 390 -23.82 24.29 0.60
CA LYS A 390 -24.42 24.70 1.89
C LYS A 390 -25.80 25.34 1.73
N ASP A 391 -26.10 25.88 0.55
CA ASP A 391 -27.35 26.55 0.21
C ASP A 391 -28.37 25.56 -0.41
N GLY A 392 -28.01 24.28 -0.53
CA GLY A 392 -28.85 23.24 -1.12
C GLY A 392 -28.85 23.19 -2.65
N LYS A 393 -28.02 24.01 -3.32
CA LYS A 393 -27.89 24.01 -4.79
C LYS A 393 -27.00 22.87 -5.26
N LYS A 394 -27.36 22.27 -6.38
CA LYS A 394 -26.61 21.16 -6.97
C LYS A 394 -25.27 21.66 -7.51
N LEU A 395 -24.20 20.93 -7.19
CA LEU A 395 -22.84 21.23 -7.62
C LEU A 395 -22.54 20.53 -8.95
N TYR A 396 -21.74 21.18 -9.81
CA TYR A 396 -21.08 20.53 -10.92
C TYR A 396 -19.66 21.07 -11.08
N CYS A 397 -18.73 20.45 -10.33
CA CYS A 397 -17.35 20.91 -10.27
C CYS A 397 -16.41 20.09 -11.15
N SER A 398 -15.40 20.72 -11.76
CA SER A 398 -14.31 19.97 -12.39
C SER A 398 -13.28 19.50 -11.38
N GLN A 399 -12.45 18.55 -11.82
CA GLN A 399 -11.27 18.11 -11.08
C GLN A 399 -10.30 19.26 -10.74
N ASN A 400 -10.30 20.35 -11.52
CA ASN A 400 -9.41 21.50 -11.35
C ASN A 400 -9.99 22.53 -10.37
N GLY A 401 -11.18 22.26 -9.81
CA GLY A 401 -11.84 23.12 -8.84
C GLY A 401 -12.67 24.24 -9.47
N PHE A 402 -13.04 24.11 -10.75
CA PHE A 402 -13.93 25.05 -11.44
C PHE A 402 -15.39 24.65 -11.29
N ASP A 403 -16.27 25.63 -11.23
CA ASP A 403 -17.72 25.46 -11.31
C ASP A 403 -18.15 25.44 -12.79
N CYS A 404 -18.57 24.28 -13.28
CA CYS A 404 -18.97 24.09 -14.68
C CYS A 404 -20.37 24.66 -14.99
N THR A 405 -21.08 25.19 -13.99
CA THR A 405 -22.34 25.92 -14.21
C THR A 405 -22.13 27.36 -14.68
N ARG A 406 -20.87 27.80 -14.71
CA ARG A 406 -20.45 29.09 -15.26
C ARG A 406 -19.62 28.87 -16.50
N LEU A 407 -19.67 29.85 -17.40
CA LEU A 407 -18.71 29.89 -18.50
C LEU A 407 -17.33 30.13 -17.89
N ILE A 408 -16.36 29.30 -18.26
CA ILE A 408 -14.97 29.45 -17.85
C ILE A 408 -14.25 30.09 -19.04
N PRO A 409 -14.20 31.44 -19.16
CA PRO A 409 -13.44 32.08 -20.22
C PRO A 409 -11.95 31.80 -20.02
N ASN A 410 -11.22 31.55 -21.10
CA ASN A 410 -9.80 31.17 -21.09
C ASN A 410 -8.84 32.23 -20.49
N LYS A 411 -9.32 33.35 -19.96
CA LYS A 411 -8.52 34.57 -19.80
C LYS A 411 -8.14 34.99 -18.38
N ASP A 412 -8.85 34.62 -17.29
CA ASP A 412 -8.63 35.39 -16.03
C ASP A 412 -8.83 34.72 -14.66
N TYR A 413 -8.98 33.41 -14.51
CA TYR A 413 -9.38 32.89 -13.19
C TYR A 413 -8.54 31.72 -12.65
N CYS A 414 -7.51 32.09 -11.88
CA CYS A 414 -6.97 31.27 -10.79
C CYS A 414 -7.94 31.17 -9.59
N SER A 415 -9.09 31.88 -9.60
CA SER A 415 -10.10 31.73 -8.56
C SER A 415 -10.86 30.43 -8.76
N ARG A 416 -10.30 29.36 -8.21
CA ARG A 416 -11.05 28.14 -7.88
C ARG A 416 -12.28 28.57 -7.09
N ASP A 417 -13.46 28.16 -7.51
CA ASP A 417 -14.65 28.47 -6.71
C ASP A 417 -14.45 27.79 -5.36
N SER A 418 -14.58 28.55 -4.27
CA SER A 418 -14.47 28.02 -2.90
C SER A 418 -15.37 26.79 -2.70
N LYS A 419 -16.51 26.72 -3.40
CA LYS A 419 -17.45 25.60 -3.41
C LYS A 419 -16.90 24.37 -4.15
N CYS A 420 -16.07 24.55 -5.17
CA CYS A 420 -15.49 23.47 -5.98
C CYS A 420 -14.07 23.05 -5.57
N THR A 421 -13.45 23.77 -4.64
CA THR A 421 -12.13 23.42 -4.07
C THR A 421 -12.17 22.07 -3.36
N ALA A 422 -13.30 21.70 -2.76
CA ALA A 422 -13.49 20.39 -2.16
C ALA A 422 -13.40 19.25 -3.19
N CYS A 423 -13.94 19.45 -4.41
CA CYS A 423 -13.85 18.49 -5.51
C CYS A 423 -12.40 18.27 -5.95
N LEU A 424 -11.65 19.35 -6.18
CA LEU A 424 -10.21 19.32 -6.47
C LEU A 424 -9.44 18.50 -5.42
N ASN A 425 -9.70 18.79 -4.14
CA ASN A 425 -9.08 18.13 -3.00
C ASN A 425 -9.46 16.65 -2.84
N LYS A 426 -10.43 16.13 -3.60
CA LYS A 426 -10.72 14.69 -3.68
C LYS A 426 -10.22 14.07 -4.98
N CYS A 427 -10.34 14.78 -6.10
CA CYS A 427 -10.03 14.26 -7.43
C CYS A 427 -8.53 14.11 -7.71
N ILE A 428 -7.70 15.10 -7.39
CA ILE A 428 -6.23 14.96 -7.54
C ILE A 428 -5.71 13.76 -6.74
N PRO A 429 -6.05 13.63 -5.45
CA PRO A 429 -5.73 12.43 -4.68
C PRO A 429 -6.14 11.10 -5.27
N TYR A 430 -7.35 11.06 -5.83
CA TYR A 430 -7.93 9.86 -6.37
C TYR A 430 -7.20 9.42 -7.63
N ASP A 431 -6.85 10.37 -8.50
CA ASP A 431 -6.09 10.11 -9.72
C ASP A 431 -4.70 9.54 -9.42
N LEU A 432 -3.95 10.17 -8.50
CA LEU A 432 -2.64 9.70 -8.06
C LEU A 432 -2.72 8.28 -7.49
N TRP A 433 -3.71 8.02 -6.64
CA TRP A 433 -3.96 6.71 -6.08
C TRP A 433 -4.29 5.68 -7.18
N LEU A 434 -5.12 6.03 -8.15
CA LEU A 434 -5.55 5.15 -9.24
C LEU A 434 -4.38 4.76 -10.15
N ARG A 435 -3.48 5.71 -10.46
CA ARG A 435 -2.23 5.47 -11.19
C ARG A 435 -1.35 4.43 -10.48
N ASN A 436 -1.08 4.65 -9.19
CA ASN A 436 -0.27 3.71 -8.40
C ASN A 436 -0.89 2.31 -8.37
N ARG A 437 -2.23 2.21 -8.29
CA ARG A 437 -2.93 0.92 -8.36
C ARG A 437 -2.81 0.26 -9.73
N ARG A 438 -2.83 1.02 -10.82
CA ARG A 438 -2.58 0.49 -12.17
C ARG A 438 -1.20 -0.15 -12.26
N ASP A 439 -0.16 0.48 -11.73
CA ASP A 439 1.20 -0.07 -11.78
C ASP A 439 1.33 -1.36 -10.96
N GLU A 440 0.71 -1.38 -9.78
CA GLU A 440 0.63 -2.58 -8.93
C GLU A 440 -0.09 -3.72 -9.65
N PHE A 441 -1.17 -3.41 -10.36
CA PHE A 441 -1.92 -4.37 -11.17
C PHE A 441 -1.09 -4.90 -12.34
N GLU A 442 -0.41 -4.03 -13.08
CA GLU A 442 0.44 -4.44 -14.22
C GLU A 442 1.59 -5.33 -13.77
N LYS A 443 2.24 -5.00 -12.64
CA LYS A 443 3.29 -5.84 -12.05
C LYS A 443 2.77 -7.22 -11.69
N GLN A 444 1.63 -7.27 -11.00
CA GLN A 444 1.03 -8.53 -10.59
C GLN A 444 0.59 -9.34 -11.81
N THR A 445 0.03 -8.72 -12.84
CA THR A 445 -0.36 -9.43 -14.08
C THR A 445 0.86 -10.00 -14.81
N LYS A 446 1.96 -9.24 -14.93
CA LYS A 446 3.23 -9.75 -15.49
C LYS A 446 3.77 -10.94 -14.68
N LYS A 447 3.64 -10.89 -13.36
CA LYS A 447 4.02 -12.02 -12.49
C LYS A 447 3.13 -13.23 -12.73
N TYR A 448 1.81 -13.05 -12.83
CA TYR A 448 0.87 -14.12 -13.14
C TYR A 448 1.32 -14.90 -14.38
N ASP A 449 1.59 -14.18 -15.48
CA ASP A 449 2.02 -14.78 -16.74
C ASP A 449 3.34 -15.55 -16.59
N LYS A 450 4.29 -15.01 -15.81
CA LYS A 450 5.57 -15.67 -15.51
C LYS A 450 5.35 -16.98 -14.74
N GLU A 451 4.55 -16.97 -13.68
CA GLU A 451 4.27 -18.16 -12.86
C GLU A 451 3.55 -19.25 -13.67
N ILE A 452 2.53 -18.85 -14.44
CA ILE A 452 1.78 -19.76 -15.32
C ILE A 452 2.68 -20.40 -16.36
N LYS A 453 3.51 -19.62 -17.06
CA LYS A 453 4.50 -20.16 -18.01
C LYS A 453 5.44 -21.13 -17.31
N THR A 454 5.97 -20.74 -16.15
CA THR A 454 6.94 -21.54 -15.38
C THR A 454 6.40 -22.91 -14.98
N TYR A 455 5.14 -23.01 -14.54
CA TYR A 455 4.61 -24.26 -13.99
C TYR A 455 3.77 -25.12 -14.95
N ILE A 456 3.26 -24.52 -16.04
CA ILE A 456 2.35 -25.19 -16.97
C ILE A 456 3.02 -25.53 -18.30
N SER A 457 4.05 -24.79 -18.74
CA SER A 457 4.75 -25.14 -19.98
C SER A 457 5.76 -26.28 -19.75
N ASN A 458 5.75 -27.29 -20.62
CA ASN A 458 6.51 -28.56 -20.49
C ASN A 458 8.04 -28.41 -20.65
N ASN A 459 8.58 -27.19 -20.72
CA ASN A 459 10.03 -26.98 -20.74
C ASN A 459 10.54 -27.10 -19.31
N GLY A 460 11.06 -28.27 -18.98
CA GLY A 460 11.52 -28.62 -17.64
C GLY A 460 12.44 -27.55 -17.04
N ILE A 461 12.10 -27.10 -15.84
CA ILE A 461 13.03 -26.32 -15.01
C ILE A 461 14.13 -27.28 -14.59
N SER A 462 15.37 -27.00 -14.98
CA SER A 462 16.56 -27.78 -14.63
C SER A 462 17.04 -27.58 -13.19
N ASP A 463 16.23 -27.00 -12.30
CA ASP A 463 16.71 -26.54 -10.98
C ASP A 463 15.61 -26.36 -9.91
N SER A 464 14.64 -27.28 -9.81
CA SER A 464 13.59 -27.14 -8.80
C SER A 464 14.05 -27.61 -7.41
N ASN A 465 14.45 -26.65 -6.57
CA ASN A 465 14.42 -26.80 -5.11
C ASN A 465 13.04 -27.35 -4.67
N ILE A 466 13.05 -28.27 -3.69
CA ILE A 466 11.90 -28.97 -3.08
C ILE A 466 10.75 -28.05 -2.64
N ASN A 467 11.02 -26.77 -2.32
CA ASN A 467 10.00 -25.75 -2.05
C ASN A 467 8.99 -25.56 -3.20
N ASN A 468 9.29 -26.09 -4.39
CA ASN A 468 8.51 -25.92 -5.60
C ASN A 468 7.48 -27.03 -5.89
N GLU A 469 7.53 -28.17 -5.20
CA GLU A 469 6.73 -29.35 -5.55
C GLU A 469 5.22 -29.09 -5.43
N TYR A 470 4.75 -28.58 -4.28
CA TYR A 470 3.32 -28.32 -4.06
C TYR A 470 2.80 -27.06 -4.75
N HIS A 471 3.67 -26.06 -4.99
CA HIS A 471 3.33 -24.91 -5.84
C HIS A 471 3.07 -25.37 -7.27
N LYS A 472 3.95 -26.23 -7.80
CA LYS A 472 3.75 -26.86 -9.11
C LYS A 472 2.45 -27.67 -9.16
N THR A 473 2.17 -28.49 -8.16
CA THR A 473 0.90 -29.25 -8.09
C THR A 473 -0.33 -28.32 -8.11
N PHE A 474 -0.29 -27.21 -7.38
CA PHE A 474 -1.36 -26.21 -7.42
C PHE A 474 -1.53 -25.65 -8.83
N TYR A 475 -0.47 -25.13 -9.45
CA TYR A 475 -0.55 -24.51 -10.78
C TYR A 475 -0.91 -25.51 -11.88
N GLN A 476 -0.49 -26.78 -11.77
CA GLN A 476 -0.91 -27.83 -12.69
C GLN A 476 -2.41 -28.14 -12.57
N LYS A 477 -2.96 -28.21 -11.35
CA LYS A 477 -4.40 -28.37 -11.13
C LYS A 477 -5.16 -27.12 -11.56
N PHE A 478 -4.60 -25.94 -11.30
CA PHE A 478 -5.12 -24.65 -11.72
C PHE A 478 -5.21 -24.55 -13.24
N GLY A 479 -4.16 -24.94 -13.97
CA GLY A 479 -4.12 -24.90 -15.44
C GLY A 479 -5.02 -25.90 -16.16
N LYS A 480 -5.67 -26.83 -15.46
CA LYS A 480 -6.71 -27.70 -16.01
C LYS A 480 -8.02 -26.90 -16.12
N ASN A 481 -8.79 -27.07 -17.20
CA ASN A 481 -10.07 -26.39 -17.49
C ASN A 481 -9.97 -24.90 -17.88
N ASN A 482 -9.07 -24.53 -18.81
CA ASN A 482 -8.96 -23.18 -19.38
C ASN A 482 -8.60 -22.02 -18.43
N HIS A 483 -8.27 -22.26 -17.15
CA HIS A 483 -7.76 -21.21 -16.26
C HIS A 483 -6.32 -20.74 -16.58
N LYS A 484 -5.79 -21.09 -17.76
CA LYS A 484 -4.43 -20.77 -18.19
C LYS A 484 -4.26 -19.31 -18.61
N THR A 485 -5.36 -18.62 -18.92
CA THR A 485 -5.32 -17.26 -19.41
C THR A 485 -5.45 -16.26 -18.26
N ALA A 486 -4.62 -15.21 -18.28
CA ALA A 486 -4.77 -14.09 -17.36
C ALA A 486 -6.20 -13.56 -17.38
N ASN A 487 -6.83 -13.50 -18.56
CA ASN A 487 -8.21 -13.04 -18.72
C ASN A 487 -9.22 -13.82 -17.85
N TYR A 488 -9.17 -15.15 -17.82
CA TYR A 488 -10.06 -15.95 -16.97
C TYR A 488 -9.86 -15.66 -15.48
N PHE A 489 -8.59 -15.57 -15.05
CA PHE A 489 -8.29 -15.23 -13.67
C PHE A 489 -8.78 -13.82 -13.30
N LEU A 490 -8.61 -12.84 -14.19
CA LEU A 490 -9.12 -11.48 -14.00
C LEU A 490 -10.66 -11.45 -13.93
N GLN A 491 -11.37 -12.26 -14.72
CA GLN A 491 -12.83 -12.43 -14.60
C GLN A 491 -13.23 -12.97 -13.23
N LEU A 492 -12.47 -13.90 -12.66
CA LEU A 492 -12.71 -14.39 -11.30
C LEU A 492 -12.44 -13.34 -10.21
N LEU A 493 -11.47 -12.44 -10.43
CA LEU A 493 -11.25 -11.29 -9.55
C LEU A 493 -12.40 -10.27 -9.64
N ASN A 494 -12.91 -9.98 -10.85
CA ASN A 494 -14.10 -9.15 -11.04
C ASN A 494 -15.30 -9.73 -10.28
N ASN A 495 -15.37 -11.06 -10.23
CA ASN A 495 -16.44 -11.75 -9.55
C ASN A 495 -16.35 -11.72 -8.01
N GLY A 496 -15.26 -11.22 -7.45
CA GLY A 496 -15.13 -10.97 -6.03
C GLY A 496 -16.28 -10.10 -5.51
N ARG A 497 -16.78 -10.42 -4.31
CA ARG A 497 -17.98 -9.80 -3.74
C ARG A 497 -18.00 -8.27 -3.85
N TYR A 498 -16.86 -7.62 -3.54
CA TYR A 498 -16.75 -6.16 -3.48
C TYR A 498 -16.46 -5.51 -4.85
N CYS A 499 -16.06 -6.29 -5.85
CA CYS A 499 -15.85 -5.80 -7.22
C CYS A 499 -17.15 -5.80 -8.04
N LYS A 500 -18.13 -6.62 -7.64
CA LYS A 500 -19.50 -6.64 -8.21
C LYS A 500 -20.37 -5.46 -7.78
N GLU A 501 -20.18 -4.95 -6.56
CA GLU A 501 -20.99 -3.86 -6.01
C GLU A 501 -20.47 -2.50 -6.48
N GLY A 502 -20.92 -2.04 -7.65
CA GLY A 502 -20.65 -0.70 -8.15
C GLY A 502 -21.23 0.43 -7.29
N VAL A 503 -20.93 1.67 -7.65
CA VAL A 503 -21.63 2.87 -7.14
C VAL A 503 -22.89 3.05 -8.00
N GLU A 504 -24.01 3.44 -7.40
CA GLU A 504 -25.24 3.76 -8.16
C GLU A 504 -24.92 4.70 -9.33
N GLU A 505 -25.39 4.31 -10.53
CA GLU A 505 -25.18 4.98 -11.82
C GLU A 505 -23.80 4.76 -12.48
N LYS A 506 -22.97 3.80 -12.00
CA LYS A 506 -21.70 3.42 -12.65
C LYS A 506 -21.46 1.92 -12.78
N ASP A 507 -20.70 1.56 -13.81
CA ASP A 507 -20.34 0.18 -14.14
C ASP A 507 -19.52 -0.50 -13.04
N ALA A 508 -19.73 -1.82 -12.91
CA ALA A 508 -18.92 -2.69 -12.07
C ALA A 508 -17.45 -2.68 -12.51
N ILE A 509 -16.55 -3.03 -11.59
CA ILE A 509 -15.11 -3.09 -11.89
C ILE A 509 -14.84 -4.26 -12.85
N ASP A 510 -14.08 -3.99 -13.90
CA ASP A 510 -13.68 -5.00 -14.89
C ASP A 510 -12.18 -4.93 -15.19
N PHE A 511 -11.40 -5.75 -14.49
CA PHE A 511 -9.95 -5.86 -14.66
C PHE A 511 -9.54 -6.38 -16.06
N THR A 512 -10.46 -6.98 -16.82
CA THR A 512 -10.18 -7.41 -18.21
C THR A 512 -10.08 -6.20 -19.14
N LYS A 513 -10.80 -5.12 -18.83
CA LYS A 513 -10.72 -3.80 -19.48
C LYS A 513 -9.71 -2.91 -18.76
N SER A 514 -8.47 -3.36 -18.67
CA SER A 514 -7.39 -2.58 -18.03
C SER A 514 -6.61 -1.70 -19.02
N GLY A 515 -6.71 -1.98 -20.32
CA GLY A 515 -6.05 -1.22 -21.40
C GLY A 515 -6.98 -0.30 -22.21
N ASP A 516 -8.30 -0.38 -22.02
CA ASP A 516 -9.27 0.40 -22.79
C ASP A 516 -9.45 1.83 -22.24
N GLU A 517 -9.86 2.72 -23.13
CA GLU A 517 -10.09 4.16 -22.93
C GLU A 517 -11.01 4.54 -21.77
N LYS A 518 -11.90 3.63 -21.35
CA LYS A 518 -12.81 3.79 -20.21
C LYS A 518 -12.78 2.57 -19.30
N GLY A 519 -11.58 2.01 -19.11
CA GLY A 519 -11.34 0.82 -18.31
C GLY A 519 -11.37 1.04 -16.79
N THR A 520 -11.00 -0.01 -16.05
CA THR A 520 -11.00 0.00 -14.56
C THR A 520 -10.15 1.10 -13.94
N PHE A 521 -9.03 1.46 -14.58
CA PHE A 521 -8.10 2.48 -14.12
C PHE A 521 -8.34 3.85 -14.78
N TYR A 522 -9.46 4.03 -15.48
CA TYR A 522 -9.83 5.33 -16.04
C TYR A 522 -10.35 6.28 -14.96
N ARG A 523 -10.08 7.58 -15.16
CA ARG A 523 -10.49 8.64 -14.25
C ARG A 523 -12.02 8.69 -14.15
N SER A 524 -12.53 8.94 -12.95
CA SER A 524 -13.98 9.00 -12.72
C SER A 524 -14.62 10.14 -13.49
N ASP A 525 -15.83 9.94 -14.04
CA ASP A 525 -16.64 11.02 -14.62
C ASP A 525 -16.91 12.20 -13.66
N TYR A 526 -16.83 11.96 -12.35
CA TYR A 526 -16.95 13.03 -11.33
C TYR A 526 -15.71 13.90 -11.26
N CYS A 527 -14.58 13.37 -11.67
CA CYS A 527 -13.27 13.99 -11.67
C CYS A 527 -12.81 14.25 -13.11
N GLN A 528 -13.68 14.78 -13.95
CA GLN A 528 -13.31 15.22 -15.29
C GLN A 528 -13.13 16.74 -15.32
N VAL A 529 -12.51 17.25 -16.39
CA VAL A 529 -12.57 18.69 -16.70
C VAL A 529 -14.01 19.11 -16.98
N CYS A 530 -14.29 20.42 -16.94
CA CYS A 530 -15.62 20.89 -17.31
C CYS A 530 -15.91 20.57 -18.77
N PRO A 531 -17.17 20.21 -19.12
CA PRO A 531 -17.57 20.15 -20.52
C PRO A 531 -17.34 21.50 -21.22
N ASN A 532 -17.13 21.46 -22.53
CA ASN A 532 -16.93 22.68 -23.33
C ASN A 532 -18.09 23.67 -23.22
N CYS A 533 -19.30 23.17 -22.96
CA CYS A 533 -20.47 24.00 -22.72
C CYS A 533 -20.82 24.06 -21.24
N VAL A 534 -21.36 25.21 -20.84
CA VAL A 534 -21.91 25.41 -19.51
C VAL A 534 -22.95 24.35 -19.19
N VAL A 535 -22.87 23.81 -17.98
CA VAL A 535 -23.83 22.85 -17.45
C VAL A 535 -24.96 23.61 -16.76
N ASP A 536 -26.20 23.34 -17.14
CA ASP A 536 -27.35 23.79 -16.36
C ASP A 536 -27.65 22.77 -15.28
N CYS A 537 -27.87 23.23 -14.06
CA CYS A 537 -28.24 22.37 -12.95
C CYS A 537 -29.55 22.85 -12.34
N ASP A 538 -30.58 22.02 -12.47
CA ASP A 538 -31.79 22.14 -11.67
C ASP A 538 -31.58 21.48 -10.29
N ASN A 539 -32.56 21.59 -9.41
CA ASN A 539 -32.50 21.03 -8.06
C ASN A 539 -32.27 19.49 -8.02
N GLU A 540 -32.52 18.79 -9.13
CA GLU A 540 -32.40 17.32 -9.24
C GLU A 540 -31.38 16.83 -10.27
N LYS A 541 -31.15 17.53 -11.39
CA LYS A 541 -30.29 17.04 -12.50
C LYS A 541 -29.46 18.15 -13.10
N CYS A 542 -28.34 17.76 -13.71
CA CYS A 542 -27.46 18.66 -14.43
C CYS A 542 -27.28 18.19 -15.86
N GLU A 543 -27.46 19.08 -16.84
CA GLU A 543 -27.38 18.78 -18.26
C GLU A 543 -26.53 19.82 -18.99
N VAL A 544 -25.79 19.38 -20.01
CA VAL A 544 -24.93 20.26 -20.82
C VAL A 544 -25.80 21.05 -21.79
N LYS A 545 -25.79 22.40 -21.75
CA LYS A 545 -26.54 23.20 -22.73
C LYS A 545 -25.83 23.21 -24.08
N LYS A 546 -26.37 22.48 -25.06
CA LYS A 546 -25.82 22.43 -26.42
C LYS A 546 -26.38 23.51 -27.36
N ASP A 547 -27.53 24.10 -27.00
CA ASP A 547 -28.34 24.88 -27.96
C ASP A 547 -27.96 26.37 -28.07
N ASN A 548 -26.96 26.85 -27.31
CA ASN A 548 -26.55 28.26 -27.34
C ASN A 548 -25.02 28.39 -27.40
N TYR A 549 -24.49 28.65 -28.61
CA TYR A 549 -23.06 28.85 -28.87
C TYR A 549 -22.40 29.89 -27.95
N VAL A 550 -23.17 30.86 -27.42
CA VAL A 550 -22.67 31.88 -26.48
C VAL A 550 -22.26 31.29 -25.12
N LYS A 551 -22.79 30.12 -24.75
CA LYS A 551 -22.49 29.39 -23.51
C LYS A 551 -21.59 28.16 -23.75
N CYS A 552 -21.03 28.03 -24.93
CA CYS A 552 -20.13 26.94 -25.31
C CYS A 552 -18.80 27.51 -25.76
N ILE A 553 -17.72 27.01 -25.17
CA ILE A 553 -16.37 27.17 -25.70
C ILE A 553 -16.28 26.24 -26.92
N LYS A 554 -15.75 26.74 -28.05
CA LYS A 554 -15.51 25.87 -29.21
C LYS A 554 -14.56 24.74 -28.81
N GLN A 555 -14.86 23.52 -29.26
CA GLN A 555 -14.02 22.35 -29.00
C GLN A 555 -12.59 22.65 -29.46
N GLN A 556 -11.62 22.54 -28.55
CA GLN A 556 -10.22 22.83 -28.86
C GLN A 556 -9.66 21.72 -29.75
N THR A 557 -9.56 22.00 -31.05
CA THR A 557 -8.68 21.25 -31.94
C THR A 557 -7.28 21.84 -31.81
N TYR A 558 -6.25 21.00 -31.70
CA TYR A 558 -4.87 21.46 -31.73
C TYR A 558 -4.53 21.89 -33.15
N ILE A 559 -4.85 23.15 -33.45
CA ILE A 559 -4.52 23.82 -34.71
C ILE A 559 -3.78 25.08 -34.28
N PRO A 560 -2.44 25.05 -34.27
CA PRO A 560 -1.65 26.25 -34.08
C PRO A 560 -2.09 27.32 -35.09
N PRO A 561 -2.19 28.60 -34.69
CA PRO A 561 -2.41 29.69 -35.63
C PRO A 561 -1.39 29.65 -36.77
N ARG A 562 -1.78 30.01 -38.00
CA ARG A 562 -0.90 29.94 -39.20
C ARG A 562 0.40 30.73 -39.06
N ASP A 563 0.41 31.73 -38.17
CA ASP A 563 1.53 32.61 -37.89
C ASP A 563 2.31 32.22 -36.61
N MET A 564 2.08 31.02 -36.06
CA MET A 564 2.68 30.59 -34.81
C MET A 564 3.27 29.18 -34.90
N THR A 565 4.52 29.05 -34.46
CA THR A 565 5.20 27.75 -34.33
C THR A 565 5.16 27.33 -32.87
N PRO A 566 4.56 26.17 -32.52
CA PRO A 566 4.59 25.66 -31.16
C PRO A 566 6.01 25.38 -30.68
N THR A 567 6.27 25.65 -29.40
CA THR A 567 7.55 25.35 -28.75
C THR A 567 7.58 23.89 -28.30
N PRO A 568 8.54 23.09 -28.76
CA PRO A 568 8.75 21.72 -28.28
C PRO A 568 9.41 21.74 -26.90
N ILE A 569 8.76 21.17 -25.88
CA ILE A 569 9.32 21.04 -24.53
C ILE A 569 9.56 19.56 -24.23
N LYS A 570 10.80 19.18 -23.98
CA LYS A 570 11.16 17.80 -23.59
C LYS A 570 11.16 17.68 -22.06
N VAL A 571 10.01 17.33 -21.49
CA VAL A 571 9.79 17.29 -20.04
C VAL A 571 10.21 15.94 -19.45
N LEU A 572 11.13 15.94 -18.49
CA LEU A 572 11.48 14.77 -17.69
C LEU A 572 10.47 14.58 -16.55
N PHE A 573 9.79 13.44 -16.50
CA PHE A 573 8.72 13.19 -15.54
C PHE A 573 9.03 11.97 -14.66
N SER A 574 9.20 12.18 -13.35
CA SER A 574 9.57 11.10 -12.42
C SER A 574 8.40 10.18 -11.99
N GLY A 575 7.16 10.53 -12.36
CA GLY A 575 5.96 9.76 -12.02
C GLY A 575 5.55 9.80 -10.54
N ASP A 576 4.38 9.23 -10.22
CA ASP A 576 3.76 9.33 -8.89
C ASP A 576 4.04 8.12 -7.95
N HIS A 577 4.93 7.21 -8.36
CA HIS A 577 5.18 5.94 -7.66
C HIS A 577 5.81 6.11 -6.26
N GLN A 578 5.57 5.15 -5.34
CA GLN A 578 6.23 5.00 -4.04
C GLN A 578 7.67 4.44 -4.13
N LYS A 579 8.43 4.88 -5.14
CA LYS A 579 9.84 4.52 -5.30
C LYS A 579 10.75 5.70 -5.01
N ASP A 580 11.98 5.39 -4.66
CA ASP A 580 13.07 6.35 -4.53
C ASP A 580 13.27 7.12 -5.84
N ILE A 581 13.59 8.42 -5.77
CA ILE A 581 13.79 9.27 -6.95
C ILE A 581 14.89 8.74 -7.88
N THR A 582 15.93 8.13 -7.30
CA THR A 582 17.03 7.51 -8.07
C THR A 582 16.60 6.25 -8.82
N GLU A 583 15.58 5.53 -8.31
CA GLU A 583 14.99 4.38 -9.00
C GLU A 583 14.00 4.81 -10.08
N LYS A 584 13.24 5.88 -9.83
CA LYS A 584 12.28 6.45 -10.76
C LYS A 584 12.96 6.93 -12.03
N LEU A 585 14.00 7.74 -11.87
CA LEU A 585 14.79 8.31 -12.95
C LEU A 585 15.95 7.39 -13.33
N SER A 586 15.85 6.08 -13.07
CA SER A 586 16.97 5.16 -13.29
C SER A 586 17.35 4.99 -14.76
N SER A 587 16.43 5.24 -15.70
CA SER A 587 16.75 5.25 -17.13
C SER A 587 17.52 6.53 -17.46
N PHE A 588 17.00 7.69 -17.03
CA PHE A 588 17.67 8.98 -17.13
C PHE A 588 19.07 9.00 -16.49
N CYS A 589 19.20 8.57 -15.22
CA CYS A 589 20.48 8.52 -14.51
C CYS A 589 21.53 7.63 -15.18
N LYS A 590 21.13 6.65 -16.00
CA LYS A 590 22.07 5.77 -16.72
C LYS A 590 22.47 6.35 -18.07
N ASN A 591 21.54 6.99 -18.76
CA ASN A 591 21.77 7.56 -20.07
C ASN A 591 20.85 8.77 -20.32
N PRO A 592 21.28 9.97 -19.90
CA PRO A 592 20.48 11.20 -20.03
C PRO A 592 20.14 11.55 -21.49
N GLU A 593 21.03 11.23 -22.42
CA GLU A 593 20.93 11.61 -23.84
C GLU A 593 20.10 10.64 -24.70
N SER A 594 19.63 9.52 -24.13
CA SER A 594 18.93 8.51 -24.92
C SER A 594 17.59 9.03 -25.47
N GLU A 595 17.44 9.00 -26.81
CA GLU A 595 16.21 9.37 -27.51
C GLU A 595 15.00 8.48 -27.17
N ASN A 596 15.23 7.22 -26.78
CA ASN A 596 14.19 6.23 -26.42
C ASN A 596 13.96 6.12 -24.90
N ASN A 597 14.34 7.15 -24.14
CA ASN A 597 14.17 7.15 -22.70
C ASN A 597 12.70 7.35 -22.31
N ARG A 598 12.15 6.38 -21.58
CA ARG A 598 10.74 6.32 -21.14
C ARG A 598 10.38 7.39 -20.10
N ASP A 599 11.38 8.06 -19.53
CA ASP A 599 11.21 9.06 -18.48
C ASP A 599 10.84 10.44 -19.07
N TYR A 600 10.96 10.63 -20.40
CA TYR A 600 10.62 11.89 -21.08
C TYR A 600 9.24 11.90 -21.73
N GLN A 601 8.63 13.07 -21.73
CA GLN A 601 7.42 13.40 -22.47
C GLN A 601 7.68 14.64 -23.34
N THR A 602 7.17 14.64 -24.58
CA THR A 602 7.32 15.79 -25.48
C THR A 602 6.05 16.60 -25.48
N TRP A 603 6.13 17.87 -25.12
CA TRP A 603 5.02 18.81 -25.19
C TRP A 603 5.21 19.75 -26.38
N GLN A 604 4.12 20.19 -26.97
CA GLN A 604 4.09 21.14 -28.09
C GLN A 604 3.16 22.27 -27.67
N CYS A 605 3.72 23.26 -26.98
CA CYS A 605 2.93 24.32 -26.35
C CYS A 605 3.03 25.62 -27.16
N TYR A 606 1.94 26.39 -27.15
CA TYR A 606 1.97 27.76 -27.65
C TYR A 606 1.07 28.65 -26.79
N TYR A 607 1.42 29.94 -26.71
CA TYR A 607 0.59 30.96 -26.06
C TYR A 607 0.64 32.26 -26.85
N LYS A 608 -0.48 32.62 -27.49
CA LYS A 608 -0.63 33.91 -28.17
C LYS A 608 -1.60 34.83 -27.43
N SER A 609 -2.66 34.24 -26.88
CA SER A 609 -3.69 34.91 -26.10
C SER A 609 -4.52 33.85 -25.37
N SER A 610 -5.45 34.27 -24.52
CA SER A 610 -6.44 33.36 -23.90
C SER A 610 -7.09 32.40 -24.87
N ASP A 611 -7.42 32.87 -26.07
CA ASP A 611 -8.23 32.09 -27.01
C ASP A 611 -7.35 31.14 -27.84
N TYR A 612 -6.02 31.30 -27.73
CA TYR A 612 -4.99 30.58 -28.47
C TYR A 612 -3.81 30.25 -27.55
N ASN A 613 -4.03 29.35 -26.59
CA ASN A 613 -3.06 28.95 -25.56
C ASN A 613 -3.04 27.44 -25.30
N ASN A 614 -2.87 26.63 -26.34
CA ASN A 614 -2.96 25.18 -26.21
C ASN A 614 -1.57 24.53 -26.11
N CYS A 615 -1.52 23.41 -25.41
CA CYS A 615 -0.37 22.54 -25.41
C CYS A 615 -0.77 21.08 -25.65
N GLU A 616 -0.15 20.49 -26.67
CA GLU A 616 -0.33 19.09 -27.01
C GLU A 616 0.79 18.24 -26.39
N MET A 617 0.41 17.27 -25.59
CA MET A 617 1.34 16.35 -24.92
C MET A 617 1.49 15.05 -25.72
N LYS A 618 2.61 14.88 -26.41
CA LYS A 618 2.93 13.68 -27.19
C LYS A 618 3.68 12.64 -26.35
N GLY A 619 3.38 11.37 -26.58
CA GLY A 619 4.07 10.24 -25.93
C GLY A 619 3.54 9.87 -24.53
N SER A 620 2.37 10.36 -24.12
CA SER A 620 1.80 9.99 -22.82
C SER A 620 1.43 8.49 -22.77
N LEU A 621 1.51 7.90 -21.57
CA LEU A 621 0.88 6.59 -21.26
C LEU A 621 -0.65 6.60 -21.42
N TYR A 622 -1.24 7.76 -21.77
CA TYR A 622 -2.64 7.99 -22.12
C TYR A 622 -2.79 8.08 -23.64
N LYS A 623 -2.38 7.03 -24.37
CA LYS A 623 -2.98 6.80 -25.68
C LYS A 623 -4.41 6.31 -25.46
N VAL A 624 -5.32 7.26 -25.37
CA VAL A 624 -6.76 7.07 -25.52
C VAL A 624 -7.07 7.57 -26.93
N GLU A 625 -7.44 6.66 -27.82
CA GLU A 625 -7.79 6.92 -29.23
C GLU A 625 -9.11 7.72 -29.30
N GLY A 626 -9.01 9.05 -29.20
CA GLY A 626 -10.17 9.95 -29.31
C GLY A 626 -10.32 10.97 -28.19
N ASP A 627 -9.43 10.94 -27.18
CA ASP A 627 -9.28 12.05 -26.23
C ASP A 627 -8.09 12.90 -26.68
N PRO A 628 -8.28 14.16 -27.09
CA PRO A 628 -7.16 15.00 -27.44
C PRO A 628 -6.22 15.12 -26.22
N ASN A 629 -4.94 14.75 -26.37
CA ASN A 629 -3.87 15.03 -25.39
C ASN A 629 -3.54 16.55 -25.36
N ILE A 630 -4.57 17.39 -25.42
CA ILE A 630 -4.52 18.84 -25.53
C ILE A 630 -5.02 19.39 -24.20
N ILE A 631 -4.17 20.15 -23.53
CA ILE A 631 -4.56 20.93 -22.36
C ILE A 631 -4.23 22.40 -22.59
N VAL A 632 -4.83 23.27 -21.80
CA VAL A 632 -4.49 24.68 -21.80
C VAL A 632 -3.04 24.83 -21.33
N SER A 633 -2.22 25.61 -22.03
CA SER A 633 -0.80 25.81 -21.74
C SER A 633 -0.58 26.18 -20.27
N HIS A 634 -1.40 27.09 -19.70
CA HIS A 634 -1.35 27.40 -18.25
C HIS A 634 -1.44 26.16 -17.34
N GLU A 635 -2.25 25.16 -17.70
CA GLU A 635 -2.32 23.90 -16.95
C GLU A 635 -1.04 23.06 -17.12
N CYS A 636 -0.40 23.07 -18.30
CA CYS A 636 0.94 22.49 -18.49
C CYS A 636 1.97 23.12 -17.56
N PHE A 637 1.98 24.44 -17.44
CA PHE A 637 2.89 25.15 -16.54
C PHE A 637 2.71 24.68 -15.10
N HIS A 638 1.47 24.64 -14.59
CA HIS A 638 1.21 24.13 -13.24
C HIS A 638 1.62 22.67 -13.04
N LEU A 639 1.41 21.81 -14.05
CA LEU A 639 1.86 20.41 -13.99
C LEU A 639 3.38 20.30 -13.93
N TRP A 640 4.08 21.14 -14.70
CA TRP A 640 5.54 21.19 -14.70
C TRP A 640 6.09 21.65 -13.35
N VAL A 641 5.58 22.77 -12.81
CA VAL A 641 5.98 23.31 -11.50
C VAL A 641 5.72 22.31 -10.39
N LYS A 642 4.55 21.65 -10.39
CA LYS A 642 4.23 20.59 -9.42
C LYS A 642 5.26 19.46 -9.48
N SER A 643 5.62 19.00 -10.68
CA SER A 643 6.61 17.94 -10.85
C SER A 643 7.98 18.38 -10.35
N LEU A 644 8.41 19.60 -10.68
CA LEU A 644 9.66 20.20 -10.22
C LEU A 644 9.73 20.18 -8.68
N LEU A 645 8.72 20.72 -8.00
CA LEU A 645 8.69 20.82 -6.54
C LEU A 645 8.69 19.45 -5.85
N ILE A 646 7.94 18.47 -6.37
CA ILE A 646 7.94 17.10 -5.81
C ILE A 646 9.33 16.48 -5.91
N ASP A 647 9.95 16.55 -7.09
CA ASP A 647 11.23 15.93 -7.36
C ASP A 647 12.36 16.59 -6.55
N THR A 648 12.32 17.92 -6.45
CA THR A 648 13.23 18.70 -5.60
C THR A 648 13.25 18.17 -4.18
N ILE A 649 12.08 18.05 -3.53
CA ILE A 649 12.04 17.56 -2.14
C ILE A 649 12.53 16.12 -2.03
N LYS A 650 12.21 15.27 -3.02
CA LYS A 650 12.67 13.88 -3.01
C LYS A 650 14.17 13.77 -3.15
N TRP A 651 14.78 14.51 -4.06
CA TRP A 651 16.24 14.59 -4.20
C TRP A 651 16.90 15.09 -2.93
N GLU A 652 16.43 16.22 -2.42
CA GLU A 652 16.91 16.85 -1.19
C GLU A 652 16.80 15.94 0.04
N THR A 653 15.71 15.16 0.14
CA THR A 653 15.54 14.17 1.21
C THR A 653 16.49 13.00 1.02
N LYS A 654 16.60 12.48 -0.21
CA LYS A 654 17.40 11.32 -0.55
C LYS A 654 18.90 11.56 -0.37
N LEU A 655 19.36 12.74 -0.80
CA LEU A 655 20.76 13.13 -0.81
C LEU A 655 21.18 13.88 0.44
N LYS A 656 20.28 14.10 1.41
CA LYS A 656 20.57 14.81 2.67
C LYS A 656 21.90 14.42 3.30
N ASN A 657 22.21 13.12 3.39
CA ASN A 657 23.45 12.64 3.99
C ASN A 657 24.67 12.79 3.06
N CYS A 658 24.47 12.76 1.75
CA CYS A 658 25.54 12.97 0.78
C CYS A 658 25.90 14.47 0.70
N ILE A 659 24.91 15.35 0.66
CA ILE A 659 25.08 16.82 0.66
C ILE A 659 25.77 17.28 1.94
N ASN A 660 25.41 16.72 3.10
CA ASN A 660 26.02 17.10 4.39
C ASN A 660 27.26 16.27 4.75
N ASN A 661 27.81 15.48 3.81
CA ASN A 661 28.97 14.64 4.11
C ASN A 661 30.22 15.52 4.35
N THR A 662 30.96 15.24 5.42
CA THR A 662 32.21 15.95 5.77
C THR A 662 33.43 15.02 5.78
N ASN A 663 33.27 13.73 5.42
CA ASN A 663 34.31 12.70 5.54
C ASN A 663 34.72 12.12 4.17
N VAL A 664 35.99 11.73 4.04
CA VAL A 664 36.55 11.07 2.83
C VAL A 664 35.79 9.78 2.52
N THR A 665 35.30 9.69 1.29
CA THR A 665 34.31 8.68 0.87
C THR A 665 35.01 7.48 0.19
N ASN A 666 34.55 6.25 0.45
CA ASN A 666 35.04 5.03 -0.22
C ASN A 666 34.79 5.09 -1.75
N CYS A 667 35.76 4.66 -2.58
CA CYS A 667 35.75 4.73 -4.07
C CYS A 667 34.48 4.16 -4.76
N TYR A 668 33.66 3.36 -4.07
CA TYR A 668 32.43 2.75 -4.60
C TYR A 668 31.19 3.22 -3.84
N ASN A 669 31.09 4.51 -3.49
CA ASN A 669 29.92 5.01 -2.78
C ASN A 669 28.75 5.32 -3.74
N LYS A 670 27.57 4.89 -3.32
CA LYS A 670 26.26 5.21 -3.91
C LYS A 670 26.00 6.72 -3.95
N CYS A 671 26.61 7.52 -3.06
CA CYS A 671 26.47 8.99 -3.07
C CYS A 671 26.99 9.63 -4.36
N ASN A 672 28.20 9.30 -4.83
CA ASN A 672 28.79 9.94 -6.02
C ASN A 672 27.89 9.80 -7.24
N LYS A 673 27.46 8.58 -7.54
CA LYS A 673 26.55 8.30 -8.67
C LYS A 673 25.21 9.02 -8.53
N ASN A 674 24.69 9.14 -7.31
CA ASN A 674 23.42 9.81 -7.09
C ASN A 674 23.55 11.35 -7.14
N CYS A 675 24.67 11.92 -6.67
CA CYS A 675 24.96 13.34 -6.81
C CYS A 675 25.17 13.73 -8.28
N GLU A 676 25.88 12.90 -9.05
CA GLU A 676 26.05 13.05 -10.50
C GLU A 676 24.69 13.01 -11.22
N CYS A 677 23.82 12.04 -10.90
CA CYS A 677 22.47 12.05 -11.47
C CYS A 677 21.65 13.27 -11.05
N PHE A 678 21.80 13.76 -9.82
CA PHE A 678 21.09 14.94 -9.36
C PHE A 678 21.52 16.21 -10.10
N GLU A 679 22.81 16.40 -10.33
CA GLU A 679 23.33 17.51 -11.16
C GLU A 679 22.76 17.44 -12.58
N ASN A 680 22.86 16.28 -13.24
CA ASN A 680 22.28 16.09 -14.58
C ASN A 680 20.77 16.38 -14.60
N TRP A 681 20.05 16.01 -13.54
CA TRP A 681 18.62 16.31 -13.40
C TRP A 681 18.37 17.81 -13.29
N VAL A 682 19.17 18.55 -12.49
CA VAL A 682 19.05 20.02 -12.37
C VAL A 682 19.33 20.69 -13.71
N GLU A 683 20.38 20.29 -14.43
CA GLU A 683 20.68 20.82 -15.77
C GLU A 683 19.53 20.57 -16.77
N GLN A 684 18.96 19.37 -16.73
CA GLN A 684 17.79 19.06 -17.56
C GLN A 684 16.59 19.95 -17.20
N LYS A 685 16.38 20.24 -15.92
CA LYS A 685 15.29 21.14 -15.48
C LYS A 685 15.53 22.60 -15.87
N LYS A 686 16.77 23.06 -15.92
CA LYS A 686 17.14 24.37 -16.49
C LYS A 686 16.79 24.45 -17.98
N LYS A 687 17.17 23.43 -18.77
CA LYS A 687 16.79 23.34 -20.21
C LYS A 687 15.28 23.28 -20.42
N GLU A 688 14.56 22.54 -19.57
CA GLU A 688 13.10 22.54 -19.62
C GLU A 688 12.52 23.92 -19.31
N TRP A 689 13.06 24.60 -18.30
CA TRP A 689 12.60 25.91 -17.88
C TRP A 689 12.75 26.96 -18.97
N GLU A 690 13.89 27.00 -19.66
CA GLU A 690 14.10 27.88 -20.82
C GLU A 690 12.94 27.74 -21.83
N ASN A 691 12.66 26.52 -22.27
CA ASN A 691 11.57 26.25 -23.22
C ASN A 691 10.17 26.53 -22.65
N VAL A 692 9.94 26.31 -21.35
CA VAL A 692 8.67 26.64 -20.68
C VAL A 692 8.51 28.17 -20.63
N ASN A 693 9.55 28.90 -20.27
CA ASN A 693 9.54 30.36 -20.17
C ASN A 693 9.31 31.02 -21.54
N ASP A 694 9.94 30.50 -22.59
CA ASP A 694 9.75 30.97 -23.97
C ASP A 694 8.29 30.92 -24.43
N VAL A 695 7.53 29.91 -23.98
CA VAL A 695 6.10 29.81 -24.30
C VAL A 695 5.30 31.00 -23.75
N TYR A 696 5.77 31.66 -22.70
CA TYR A 696 5.03 32.73 -22.01
C TYR A 696 5.75 34.09 -22.03
N GLU A 697 6.80 34.23 -22.84
CA GLU A 697 7.68 35.41 -22.84
C GLU A 697 6.89 36.73 -22.99
N ASP A 698 5.91 36.76 -23.90
CA ASP A 698 5.07 37.93 -24.19
C ASP A 698 4.01 38.24 -23.12
N GLN A 699 3.89 37.42 -22.07
CA GLN A 699 2.77 37.42 -21.11
C GLN A 699 3.22 37.26 -19.65
N LYS A 700 4.49 37.55 -19.36
CA LYS A 700 5.08 37.50 -18.00
C LYS A 700 4.22 38.21 -16.94
N GLN A 701 3.56 39.33 -17.27
CA GLN A 701 2.63 40.02 -16.37
C GLN A 701 1.39 39.20 -15.97
N SER A 702 0.85 38.36 -16.86
CA SER A 702 -0.33 37.52 -16.56
C SER A 702 -0.02 36.34 -15.64
N LEU A 703 1.25 35.95 -15.58
CA LEU A 703 1.78 34.89 -14.74
C LEU A 703 2.49 35.42 -13.48
N GLY A 704 2.71 36.74 -13.36
CA GLY A 704 3.60 37.40 -12.41
C GLY A 704 3.42 36.99 -10.94
N ILE A 705 2.23 36.52 -10.55
CA ILE A 705 1.97 36.00 -9.20
C ILE A 705 2.83 34.76 -8.87
N TYR A 706 3.18 33.91 -9.84
CA TYR A 706 4.00 32.70 -9.65
C TYR A 706 5.50 32.91 -9.86
N TYR A 707 5.87 33.94 -10.63
CA TYR A 707 7.22 34.20 -11.12
C TYR A 707 8.00 35.13 -10.17
N GLU A 708 7.31 36.08 -9.55
CA GLU A 708 7.95 37.12 -8.73
C GLU A 708 7.97 36.78 -7.24
N ASN A 709 7.29 35.72 -6.81
CA ASN A 709 7.10 35.43 -5.39
C ASN A 709 7.22 33.93 -5.06
N LEU A 710 8.25 33.61 -4.27
CA LEU A 710 8.55 32.27 -3.80
C LEU A 710 7.42 31.68 -2.91
N ASP A 711 6.78 32.48 -2.06
CA ASP A 711 5.65 32.03 -1.23
C ASP A 711 4.49 31.57 -2.10
N ASN A 712 4.13 32.34 -3.12
CA ASN A 712 3.04 32.00 -4.02
C ASN A 712 3.33 30.70 -4.81
N LEU A 713 4.58 30.47 -5.20
CA LEU A 713 5.03 29.24 -5.86
C LEU A 713 4.79 28.02 -4.95
N PHE A 714 5.17 28.11 -3.68
CA PHE A 714 5.01 27.01 -2.72
C PHE A 714 3.55 26.84 -2.25
N ASP A 715 2.85 27.93 -1.93
CA ASP A 715 1.49 27.89 -1.38
C ASP A 715 0.46 27.39 -2.40
N SER A 716 0.57 27.82 -3.66
CA SER A 716 -0.34 27.40 -4.72
C SER A 716 -0.24 25.90 -5.04
N ASN A 717 0.92 25.31 -4.77
CA ASN A 717 1.23 23.91 -5.03
C ASN A 717 1.23 23.04 -3.76
N PHE A 718 1.09 23.64 -2.57
CA PHE A 718 1.23 22.99 -1.27
C PHE A 718 0.45 21.68 -1.18
N PHE A 719 -0.87 21.72 -1.43
CA PHE A 719 -1.72 20.52 -1.31
C PHE A 719 -1.34 19.42 -2.29
N GLN A 720 -0.90 19.80 -3.50
CA GLN A 720 -0.56 18.85 -4.55
C GLN A 720 0.79 18.17 -4.27
N VAL A 721 1.77 18.95 -3.81
CA VAL A 721 3.12 18.46 -3.49
C VAL A 721 3.07 17.63 -2.19
N MET A 722 2.50 18.17 -1.11
CA MET A 722 2.45 17.49 0.20
C MET A 722 1.76 16.13 0.17
N LYS A 723 0.89 15.91 -0.81
CA LYS A 723 0.21 14.62 -0.99
C LYS A 723 1.08 13.56 -1.68
N ALA A 724 2.03 13.99 -2.52
CA ALA A 724 2.95 13.12 -3.22
C ALA A 724 4.22 12.79 -2.40
N LEU A 725 4.39 13.47 -1.25
CA LEU A 725 5.47 13.28 -0.30
C LEU A 725 5.05 12.35 0.86
N GLU A 726 5.98 11.58 1.40
CA GLU A 726 5.78 10.66 2.52
C GLU A 726 6.84 10.82 3.63
N GLY A 727 6.48 10.53 4.88
CA GLY A 727 7.43 10.49 6.01
C GLY A 727 8.31 11.74 6.14
N ASP A 728 9.64 11.54 6.07
CA ASP A 728 10.65 12.59 6.19
C ASP A 728 10.59 13.61 5.05
N GLU A 729 10.07 13.25 3.87
CA GLU A 729 9.92 14.16 2.73
C GLU A 729 8.99 15.33 3.07
N LYS A 730 7.88 15.06 3.77
CA LYS A 730 6.94 16.11 4.22
C LYS A 730 7.59 17.10 5.18
N ARG A 731 8.49 16.61 6.05
CA ARG A 731 9.24 17.47 6.95
C ARG A 731 10.27 18.30 6.19
N LYS A 732 10.92 17.68 5.20
CA LYS A 732 11.90 18.34 4.34
C LYS A 732 11.27 19.43 3.48
N TRP A 733 10.01 19.33 3.06
CA TRP A 733 9.28 20.42 2.40
C TRP A 733 9.34 21.73 3.19
N TYR A 734 8.94 21.71 4.47
CA TYR A 734 8.97 22.91 5.32
C TYR A 734 10.38 23.43 5.52
N GLN A 735 11.34 22.53 5.81
CA GLN A 735 12.75 22.93 6.00
C GLN A 735 13.34 23.57 4.75
N PHE A 736 13.08 22.97 3.58
CA PHE A 736 13.60 23.45 2.31
C PHE A 736 12.99 24.80 1.94
N ARG A 737 11.68 24.98 2.13
CA ARG A 737 10.99 26.25 1.93
C ARG A 737 11.60 27.36 2.82
N ASP A 738 11.70 27.12 4.13
CA ASP A 738 12.26 28.09 5.08
C ASP A 738 13.73 28.45 4.75
N ASP A 739 14.53 27.47 4.32
CA ASP A 739 15.93 27.69 3.95
C ASP A 739 16.06 28.50 2.65
N LEU A 740 15.13 28.32 1.71
CA LEU A 740 15.08 29.02 0.44
C LEU A 740 14.59 30.47 0.61
N GLU A 741 13.53 30.69 1.40
CA GLU A 741 13.01 32.03 1.74
C GLU A 741 14.08 32.92 2.37
N LYS A 742 14.83 32.41 3.36
CA LYS A 742 15.92 33.17 4.00
C LYS A 742 17.00 33.60 3.02
N LYS A 743 17.33 32.74 2.06
CA LYS A 743 18.31 33.07 1.01
C LYS A 743 17.73 34.08 0.02
N PHE A 744 16.46 33.94 -0.34
CA PHE A 744 15.77 34.85 -1.26
C PHE A 744 15.70 36.27 -0.70
N GLU A 745 15.24 36.45 0.54
CA GLU A 745 15.20 37.75 1.24
C GLU A 745 16.58 38.41 1.36
N SER A 746 17.65 37.61 1.43
CA SER A 746 19.02 38.12 1.47
C SER A 746 19.53 38.55 0.09
N SER A 747 18.98 37.99 -0.99
CA SER A 747 19.32 38.34 -2.37
C SER A 747 18.66 39.66 -2.80
N GLU A 748 17.36 39.83 -2.52
CA GLU A 748 16.60 41.05 -2.85
C GLU A 748 17.19 42.31 -2.21
N LYS A 749 17.84 42.19 -1.05
CA LYS A 749 18.53 43.30 -0.36
C LYS A 749 19.81 43.75 -1.06
N ASN A 750 20.36 42.93 -1.96
CA ASN A 750 21.66 43.14 -2.61
C ASN A 750 21.57 43.46 -4.12
N THR A 751 20.38 43.32 -4.74
CA THR A 751 20.14 43.61 -6.17
C THR A 751 19.32 44.90 -6.34
N GLY A 752 19.62 45.70 -7.37
CA GLY A 752 18.81 46.89 -7.69
C GLY A 752 17.42 46.51 -8.18
N ALA A 753 16.45 47.44 -8.07
CA ALA A 753 15.02 47.21 -8.39
C ALA A 753 14.71 46.80 -9.85
N ALA A 754 15.72 46.71 -10.73
CA ALA A 754 15.59 46.29 -12.12
C ALA A 754 15.98 44.82 -12.37
N ASP A 755 16.65 44.14 -11.42
CA ASP A 755 17.22 42.80 -11.56
C ASP A 755 16.67 41.81 -10.52
N SER A 756 15.36 41.82 -10.23
CA SER A 756 14.76 40.81 -9.35
C SER A 756 14.72 39.45 -10.07
N GLN A 757 15.46 38.48 -9.56
CA GLN A 757 15.56 37.12 -10.11
C GLN A 757 14.23 36.36 -9.97
N ASP A 758 13.83 35.64 -11.02
CA ASP A 758 12.63 34.79 -11.06
C ASP A 758 12.67 33.70 -9.97
N ALA A 759 11.54 33.43 -9.29
CA ALA A 759 11.47 32.47 -8.19
C ALA A 759 11.83 31.02 -8.59
N ILE A 760 11.51 30.60 -9.82
CA ILE A 760 11.88 29.30 -10.39
C ILE A 760 13.36 29.28 -10.77
N GLU A 761 13.87 30.36 -11.37
CA GLU A 761 15.29 30.48 -11.68
C GLU A 761 16.14 30.43 -10.40
N PHE A 762 15.74 31.17 -9.37
CA PHE A 762 16.35 31.14 -8.04
C PHE A 762 16.31 29.75 -7.40
N LEU A 763 15.17 29.05 -7.51
CA LEU A 763 15.04 27.66 -7.04
C LEU A 763 16.03 26.75 -7.78
N LEU A 764 16.13 26.83 -9.10
CA LEU A 764 17.02 25.99 -9.90
C LEU A 764 18.49 26.29 -9.62
N ASP A 765 18.85 27.54 -9.37
CA ASP A 765 20.20 27.93 -8.98
C ASP A 765 20.57 27.40 -7.60
N HIS A 766 19.67 27.50 -6.62
CA HIS A 766 19.87 26.88 -5.32
C HIS A 766 20.08 25.37 -5.43
N LEU A 767 19.32 24.69 -6.30
CA LEU A 767 19.47 23.26 -6.52
C LEU A 767 20.81 22.93 -7.19
N ASN A 768 21.29 23.79 -8.08
CA ASN A 768 22.60 23.66 -8.70
C ASN A 768 23.73 23.80 -7.68
N ASP A 769 23.62 24.75 -6.74
CA ASP A 769 24.54 24.89 -5.61
C ASP A 769 24.56 23.62 -4.74
N ASN A 770 23.38 23.06 -4.44
CA ASN A 770 23.28 21.83 -3.66
C ASN A 770 23.84 20.63 -4.42
N ALA A 771 23.64 20.55 -5.74
CA ALA A 771 24.20 19.49 -6.58
C ALA A 771 25.74 19.56 -6.63
N THR A 772 26.28 20.77 -6.80
CA THR A 772 27.73 21.05 -6.75
C THR A 772 28.29 20.64 -5.39
N THR A 773 27.66 21.09 -4.30
CA THR A 773 28.04 20.73 -2.93
C THR A 773 27.98 19.22 -2.71
N CYS A 774 26.95 18.53 -3.22
CA CYS A 774 26.83 17.07 -3.17
C CYS A 774 28.01 16.42 -3.88
N LYS A 775 28.38 16.88 -5.08
CA LYS A 775 29.53 16.36 -5.79
C LYS A 775 30.81 16.62 -5.01
N ASP A 776 31.11 17.86 -4.66
CA ASP A 776 32.35 18.25 -3.98
C ASP A 776 32.57 17.52 -2.66
N ASN A 777 31.53 17.42 -1.82
CA ASN A 777 31.60 16.69 -0.56
C ASN A 777 31.80 15.17 -0.72
N ASN A 778 31.64 14.66 -1.94
CA ASN A 778 31.83 13.27 -2.29
C ASN A 778 32.86 13.08 -3.42
N SER A 779 33.53 14.15 -3.85
CA SER A 779 34.57 14.17 -4.87
C SER A 779 35.84 13.60 -4.27
N LEU A 780 36.51 12.75 -5.04
CA LEU A 780 37.81 12.21 -4.65
C LEU A 780 38.82 13.36 -4.64
N GLU A 781 39.41 13.71 -3.50
CA GLU A 781 40.71 14.38 -3.56
C GLU A 781 41.69 13.42 -4.26
N ALA A 782 42.25 13.89 -5.37
CA ALA A 782 43.14 13.12 -6.21
C ALA A 782 44.42 12.75 -5.47
N VAL A 783 44.43 11.58 -4.82
CA VAL A 783 45.65 10.83 -4.56
C VAL A 783 45.52 9.51 -5.31
N GLY A 784 46.26 9.43 -6.43
CA GLY A 784 46.17 8.35 -7.40
C GLY A 784 46.39 6.97 -6.78
N ASN A 785 45.31 6.19 -6.73
CA ASN A 785 45.18 4.73 -6.80
C ASN A 785 44.00 4.31 -5.92
N CYS A 786 42.82 4.09 -6.50
CA CYS A 786 41.90 3.11 -5.89
C CYS A 786 42.62 1.76 -6.04
N PRO A 787 43.06 1.10 -4.95
CA PRO A 787 43.71 -0.18 -5.09
C PRO A 787 42.67 -1.16 -5.64
N LYS A 788 42.94 -1.74 -6.82
CA LYS A 788 42.21 -2.93 -7.27
C LYS A 788 42.31 -3.94 -6.12
N THR A 789 41.18 -4.34 -5.56
CA THR A 789 41.11 -5.42 -4.57
C THR A 789 41.68 -6.68 -5.20
N LYS A 790 42.98 -6.92 -5.02
CA LYS A 790 43.55 -8.25 -5.17
C LYS A 790 42.96 -9.08 -4.03
N ILE A 791 42.19 -10.09 -4.38
CA ILE A 791 41.81 -11.16 -3.46
C ILE A 791 43.11 -11.71 -2.88
N ASN A 792 43.29 -11.58 -1.57
CA ASN A 792 44.43 -12.16 -0.87
C ASN A 792 44.27 -13.69 -0.90
N PRO A 793 45.18 -14.48 -1.51
CA PRO A 793 45.04 -15.93 -1.61
C PRO A 793 45.25 -16.65 -0.26
N CYS A 794 45.63 -15.94 0.80
CA CYS A 794 46.06 -16.52 2.05
C CYS A 794 45.20 -16.08 3.24
N ILE A 795 43.93 -16.50 3.28
CA ILE A 795 43.21 -16.67 4.56
C ILE A 795 42.50 -18.02 4.55
N LYS A 796 43.30 -19.09 4.73
CA LYS A 796 42.89 -20.29 5.47
C LYS A 796 43.21 -20.03 6.94
N GLY A 797 42.22 -20.16 7.82
CA GLY A 797 42.45 -20.54 9.22
C GLY A 797 42.12 -19.52 10.33
N THR A 798 41.10 -19.88 11.11
CA THR A 798 40.96 -19.77 12.58
C THR A 798 40.74 -18.41 13.32
N ARG A 799 39.48 -18.25 13.76
CA ARG A 799 38.90 -17.70 15.03
C ARG A 799 39.79 -16.91 16.02
N LYS A 800 39.36 -15.70 16.42
CA LYS A 800 38.73 -15.36 17.74
C LYS A 800 38.37 -13.86 17.86
N ARG A 801 37.30 -13.59 18.64
CA ARG A 801 36.67 -12.29 18.98
C ARG A 801 37.59 -11.31 19.73
N THR A 802 37.36 -10.00 19.55
CA THR A 802 36.84 -9.10 20.61
C THR A 802 36.39 -7.73 20.05
N ARG A 803 35.22 -7.27 20.53
CA ARG A 803 34.70 -5.90 20.34
C ARG A 803 35.39 -4.98 21.35
N LYS A 804 35.85 -3.80 20.92
CA LYS A 804 36.06 -2.67 21.83
C LYS A 804 35.45 -1.40 21.22
N ARG A 805 34.39 -0.91 21.89
CA ARG A 805 33.84 0.44 21.77
C ARG A 805 34.87 1.44 22.30
N THR A 806 35.11 2.52 21.59
CA THR A 806 35.65 3.76 22.17
C THR A 806 34.72 4.93 21.82
N ARG A 807 34.41 5.69 22.87
CA ARG A 807 33.59 6.90 22.92
C ARG A 807 34.30 8.06 22.21
N GLY A 808 33.50 9.00 21.71
CA GLY A 808 33.93 10.14 20.91
C GLY A 808 34.80 11.17 21.63
N ALA A 809 35.33 12.08 20.82
CA ALA A 809 35.94 13.32 21.24
C ALA A 809 35.71 14.40 20.16
N SER A 810 35.12 15.49 20.63
CA SER A 810 35.23 16.92 20.29
C SER A 810 35.19 17.43 18.84
N ASN A 811 34.24 18.36 18.66
CA ASN A 811 34.22 19.45 17.70
C ASN A 811 35.57 20.13 17.50
N ASN A 812 35.89 20.48 16.25
CA ASN A 812 36.65 21.67 15.90
C ASN A 812 36.01 22.35 14.68
N LEU A 813 35.57 23.58 14.88
CA LEU A 813 35.20 24.55 13.84
C LEU A 813 36.43 24.83 12.97
N VAL A 814 36.28 24.73 11.65
CA VAL A 814 37.21 25.34 10.71
C VAL A 814 36.40 26.22 9.77
N SER A 815 36.57 27.53 9.90
CA SER A 815 36.09 28.51 8.93
C SER A 815 36.93 28.39 7.66
N VAL A 816 36.32 28.09 6.52
CA VAL A 816 37.01 28.22 5.22
C VAL A 816 36.63 29.57 4.62
N LYS A 817 37.62 30.45 4.51
CA LYS A 817 37.54 31.74 3.81
C LYS A 817 37.24 31.49 2.32
N ARG A 818 36.14 32.05 1.82
CA ARG A 818 35.90 32.22 0.37
C ARG A 818 37.01 33.08 -0.23
N HIS A 819 37.61 32.63 -1.33
CA HIS A 819 38.36 33.50 -2.24
C HIS A 819 37.42 33.88 -3.40
N SER A 820 37.10 35.16 -3.48
CA SER A 820 36.52 35.79 -4.67
C SER A 820 37.58 35.76 -5.78
N ARG A 821 37.28 35.10 -6.90
CA ARG A 821 38.01 35.30 -8.15
C ARG A 821 37.14 36.13 -9.08
N THR A 822 37.38 37.44 -9.02
CA THR A 822 37.17 38.36 -10.14
C THR A 822 38.23 38.05 -11.18
N ASP A 823 37.84 37.58 -12.36
CA ASP A 823 38.67 37.72 -13.57
C ASP A 823 37.90 38.60 -14.56
N ALA A 824 38.24 39.88 -14.51
CA ALA A 824 38.11 40.79 -15.64
C ALA A 824 39.29 40.51 -16.58
N THR A 825 39.04 40.39 -17.89
CA THR A 825 39.95 40.90 -18.92
C THR A 825 39.28 40.93 -20.30
N ALA A 826 38.93 42.16 -20.68
CA ALA A 826 38.94 42.79 -22.00
C ALA A 826 39.33 41.93 -23.24
N ARG A 827 38.42 41.89 -24.22
CA ARG A 827 38.51 42.71 -25.43
C ARG A 827 37.13 43.02 -25.99
#